data_AF-A0A329ZLB4-F1
#
_entry.id   AF-A0A329ZLB4-F1
#
_cell.length_a   1.000
_cell.length_b   1.000
_cell.length_c   1.000
_cell.angle_alpha   90.00
_cell.angle_beta   90.00
_cell.angle_gamma   90.00
#
_symmetry.space_group_name_H-M   'P 1'
#
loop_
_entity.id
_entity.type
_entity.pdbx_description
1 polymer ?
#
loop_
_entity_poly.entity_id
_entity_poly.type
_entity_poly.pdbx_seq_one_letter_code
_entity_poly.pdbx_strand_id
1 'polypeptide(L)'
;MKKYLIFCCVVSIFVLVFKPIYSGNYAGLSSTFAPIHVTVATYSPCENYALSVSVNKRALSFEIKSDNVRFYPLSFEARPYICALARNAINAPIKKASLHMQSQNAIEDIEFISITIGSENFYIAKEQILEMIELWDSKVLDLSHYKLKDSDLIMNSYTSLVFGFFYYFLTPPYMFIWVFCIVLALFMREQFPSKKEISPLLLLSFIIILGVVLRVNNYNSFSLWGDELYSVGVVSYPNSEFSSVFLDPGNPPFYNLLLKIWLHIFGYTSAAARSLSVLIGSLGTYSMYLLLKNHALTLKTKGWVSASSITPDSLAPSHLIIPPTSIALIGAFFFACSYVAIGASHEVRGYVLVLSVIPLVFYFLLNLYKSLSWRNILGYIISASILCNTHYFGSIVVFASFIVSVIMLWGEHKKILAIFVCDVLIACSLLPFFIITAFSRALSDTSFNTWIPYPSLDTLFLTLPVSLGSASGAFIFLLLFLLIPKSRNAFLWVCAMMIILCITLPFLLSFIRPIYVPKYAIYIIYPFMLCVLSIGIVLLAQSIMPTRAQVMGFITLSASMILIALTNHTIQPIGIGDNSRAKFQFITQDSRNENNAYIVDTNMIMAKKQRQYEIYGFTPNAQFLRIETKSLLERLSAFKQGDVLYLDDYYTHEQDILNQCRKLGARVYVIPFGILAHDNMEENQEVVYKVVF
;
A
#
# COMPACT_ATOMS: atom_id res chain seq x y z
N MET A 1 -27.55 -6.02 -31.69
CA MET A 1 -27.39 -5.18 -30.48
C MET A 1 -28.19 -5.70 -29.29
N LYS A 2 -29.53 -5.77 -29.32
CA LYS A 2 -30.37 -6.29 -28.21
C LYS A 2 -29.99 -7.70 -27.73
N LYS A 3 -29.83 -8.67 -28.64
CA LYS A 3 -29.46 -10.06 -28.28
C LYS A 3 -28.05 -10.20 -27.67
N TYR A 4 -27.11 -9.38 -28.11
CA TYR A 4 -25.74 -9.34 -27.59
C TYR A 4 -25.68 -8.63 -26.24
N LEU A 5 -26.43 -7.53 -26.08
CA LEU A 5 -26.61 -6.85 -24.80
C LEU A 5 -27.29 -7.75 -23.77
N ILE A 6 -28.31 -8.52 -24.18
CA ILE A 6 -28.97 -9.53 -23.35
C ILE A 6 -28.00 -10.65 -22.98
N PHE A 7 -27.21 -11.17 -23.93
CA PHE A 7 -26.18 -12.17 -23.63
C PHE A 7 -25.09 -11.64 -22.70
N CYS A 8 -24.62 -10.41 -22.89
CA CYS A 8 -23.66 -9.75 -21.99
C CYS A 8 -24.27 -9.47 -20.63
N CYS A 9 -25.52 -9.02 -20.53
CA CYS A 9 -26.24 -8.90 -19.27
C CYS A 9 -26.38 -10.26 -18.60
N VAL A 10 -26.69 -11.33 -19.34
CA VAL A 10 -26.79 -12.70 -18.81
C VAL A 10 -25.43 -13.22 -18.35
N VAL A 11 -24.34 -13.00 -19.08
CA VAL A 11 -22.98 -13.41 -18.68
C VAL A 11 -22.45 -12.57 -17.52
N SER A 12 -22.68 -11.25 -17.51
CA SER A 12 -22.36 -10.39 -16.38
C SER A 12 -23.18 -10.77 -15.15
N ILE A 13 -24.48 -11.05 -15.31
CA ILE A 13 -25.34 -11.59 -14.24
C ILE A 13 -24.82 -12.96 -13.80
N PHE A 14 -24.39 -13.84 -14.72
CA PHE A 14 -23.84 -15.16 -14.40
C PHE A 14 -22.53 -15.05 -13.61
N VAL A 15 -21.62 -14.15 -13.99
CA VAL A 15 -20.38 -13.86 -13.26
C VAL A 15 -20.66 -13.19 -11.91
N LEU A 16 -21.66 -12.29 -11.84
CA LEU A 16 -22.10 -11.62 -10.61
C LEU A 16 -22.83 -12.58 -9.63
N VAL A 17 -23.56 -13.57 -10.15
CA VAL A 17 -24.34 -14.55 -9.36
C VAL A 17 -23.49 -15.74 -8.92
N PHE A 18 -22.50 -16.18 -9.71
CA PHE A 18 -21.65 -17.32 -9.37
C PHE A 18 -20.34 -16.97 -8.65
N LYS A 19 -19.83 -15.72 -8.73
CA LYS A 19 -18.67 -15.30 -7.94
C LYS A 19 -18.88 -15.45 -6.42
N PRO A 20 -20.04 -15.11 -5.82
CA PRO A 20 -20.32 -15.38 -4.41
C PRO A 20 -20.33 -16.87 -4.05
N ILE A 21 -20.59 -17.76 -5.02
CA ILE A 21 -20.66 -19.21 -4.82
C ILE A 21 -19.24 -19.82 -4.76
N TYR A 22 -18.24 -19.17 -5.37
CA TYR A 22 -16.85 -19.66 -5.41
C TYR A 22 -15.84 -18.81 -4.64
N SER A 23 -16.12 -17.54 -4.36
CA SER A 23 -15.32 -16.71 -3.45
C SER A 23 -16.07 -16.58 -2.13
N GLY A 24 -15.72 -17.42 -1.16
CA GLY A 24 -16.25 -17.29 0.19
C GLY A 24 -16.05 -15.88 0.75
N ASN A 25 -17.16 -15.16 0.90
CA ASN A 25 -17.40 -14.04 1.80
C ASN A 25 -16.64 -12.71 1.58
N TYR A 26 -17.10 -11.67 2.30
CA TYR A 26 -16.54 -10.32 2.47
C TYR A 26 -17.19 -9.14 1.72
N ALA A 27 -17.88 -9.30 0.58
CA ALA A 27 -18.39 -8.14 -0.18
C ALA A 27 -19.68 -7.47 0.37
N GLY A 28 -20.17 -7.85 1.56
CA GLY A 28 -21.44 -7.35 2.15
C GLY A 28 -21.31 -6.66 3.50
N LEU A 29 -20.11 -6.25 3.91
CA LEU A 29 -19.84 -5.74 5.25
C LEU A 29 -19.63 -4.21 5.20
N SER A 30 -20.55 -3.46 5.79
CA SER A 30 -20.50 -1.98 5.93
C SER A 30 -19.42 -1.47 6.88
N SER A 31 -18.36 -2.26 7.09
CA SER A 31 -17.31 -2.09 8.08
C SER A 31 -16.54 -3.41 8.09
N THR A 32 -15.66 -3.61 7.13
CA THR A 32 -14.73 -4.74 7.16
C THR A 32 -13.52 -4.36 8.00
N PHE A 33 -13.38 -5.04 9.14
CA PHE A 33 -12.17 -5.18 9.97
C PHE A 33 -11.71 -3.96 10.77
N ALA A 34 -12.29 -3.82 11.97
CA ALA A 34 -11.44 -3.61 13.13
C ALA A 34 -11.61 -4.88 14.00
N PRO A 35 -10.67 -5.83 13.98
CA PRO A 35 -10.71 -6.91 14.96
C PRO A 35 -10.64 -6.28 16.35
N ILE A 36 -11.47 -6.75 17.27
CA ILE A 36 -11.31 -6.43 18.67
C ILE A 36 -10.37 -7.47 19.28
N HIS A 37 -9.38 -6.99 20.01
CA HIS A 37 -8.58 -7.83 20.88
C HIS A 37 -8.74 -7.30 22.29
N VAL A 38 -9.31 -8.12 23.18
CA VAL A 38 -9.38 -7.81 24.60
C VAL A 38 -8.32 -8.64 25.29
N THR A 39 -7.50 -7.98 26.10
CA THR A 39 -6.50 -8.61 26.96
C THR A 39 -6.76 -8.19 28.40
N VAL A 40 -6.81 -9.18 29.30
CA VAL A 40 -7.01 -8.98 30.74
C VAL A 40 -5.76 -9.49 31.44
N ALA A 41 -5.06 -8.61 32.15
CA ALA A 41 -3.97 -9.00 33.03
C ALA A 41 -4.53 -9.25 34.44
N THR A 42 -4.30 -10.44 35.00
CA THR A 42 -5.00 -10.86 36.22
C THR A 42 -4.30 -11.99 36.99
N TYR A 43 -4.51 -12.05 38.31
CA TYR A 43 -4.06 -13.17 39.14
C TYR A 43 -5.04 -14.36 39.17
N SER A 44 -6.25 -14.18 38.65
CA SER A 44 -7.27 -15.22 38.51
C SER A 44 -7.08 -16.03 37.21
N PRO A 45 -7.47 -17.32 37.16
CA PRO A 45 -7.42 -18.11 35.92
C PRO A 45 -8.23 -17.49 34.79
N CYS A 46 -7.75 -17.61 33.54
CA CYS A 46 -8.41 -17.01 32.38
C CYS A 46 -9.84 -17.51 32.11
N GLU A 47 -10.18 -18.69 32.62
CA GLU A 47 -11.53 -19.27 32.54
C GLU A 47 -12.58 -18.44 33.29
N ASN A 48 -12.15 -17.58 34.23
CA ASN A 48 -13.03 -16.67 34.96
C ASN A 48 -13.56 -15.52 34.10
N TYR A 49 -13.02 -15.33 32.89
CA TYR A 49 -13.36 -14.23 32.01
C TYR A 49 -14.01 -14.74 30.73
N ALA A 50 -15.06 -14.05 30.29
CA ALA A 50 -15.71 -14.35 29.04
C ALA A 50 -16.20 -13.07 28.37
N LEU A 51 -15.97 -12.90 27.07
CA LEU A 51 -16.40 -11.72 26.34
C LEU A 51 -17.72 -12.02 25.62
N SER A 52 -18.76 -11.25 25.93
CA SER A 52 -19.99 -11.24 25.14
C SER A 52 -19.91 -10.12 24.11
N VAL A 53 -20.16 -10.45 22.85
CA VAL A 53 -20.24 -9.47 21.77
C VAL A 53 -21.53 -9.59 20.99
N SER A 54 -22.14 -8.45 20.70
CA SER A 54 -23.24 -8.37 19.74
C SER A 54 -22.71 -7.80 18.43
N VAL A 55 -22.86 -8.58 17.36
CA VAL A 55 -22.49 -8.17 16.00
C VAL A 55 -23.73 -7.80 15.18
N ASN A 56 -23.58 -6.98 14.17
CA ASN A 56 -24.67 -6.73 13.23
C ASN A 56 -25.06 -8.04 12.50
N LYS A 57 -26.35 -8.39 12.52
CA LYS A 57 -26.95 -9.69 12.11
C LYS A 57 -26.53 -10.27 10.73
N ARG A 58 -25.82 -9.51 9.87
CA ARG A 58 -25.46 -9.90 8.50
C ARG A 58 -24.06 -10.52 8.34
N ALA A 59 -23.22 -10.56 9.38
CA ALA A 59 -21.80 -10.92 9.26
C ALA A 59 -21.43 -12.38 9.62
N LEU A 60 -22.39 -13.25 9.94
CA LEU A 60 -22.07 -14.59 10.45
C LEU A 60 -22.09 -15.63 9.35
N SER A 61 -20.90 -15.96 8.84
CA SER A 61 -20.57 -17.28 8.33
C SER A 61 -19.52 -17.92 9.23
N PHE A 62 -19.83 -18.06 10.51
CA PHE A 62 -19.26 -19.02 11.46
C PHE A 62 -20.07 -18.85 12.76
N GLU A 63 -20.46 -19.95 13.37
CA GLU A 63 -21.34 -20.02 14.54
C GLU A 63 -20.72 -19.33 15.78
N ILE A 64 -21.01 -18.05 15.98
CA ILE A 64 -20.95 -17.42 17.31
C ILE A 64 -22.26 -16.65 17.48
N LYS A 65 -23.34 -17.38 17.74
CA LYS A 65 -24.67 -16.77 17.95
C LYS A 65 -25.26 -17.01 19.33
N SER A 66 -24.50 -17.58 20.26
CA SER A 66 -24.96 -17.80 21.63
C SER A 66 -23.87 -17.87 22.70
N ASP A 67 -22.62 -18.19 22.34
CA ASP A 67 -21.62 -18.55 23.33
C ASP A 67 -20.62 -17.41 23.57
N ASN A 68 -20.35 -17.10 24.84
CA ASN A 68 -19.33 -16.11 25.20
C ASN A 68 -17.96 -16.53 24.67
N VAL A 69 -17.20 -15.58 24.11
CA VAL A 69 -15.83 -15.83 23.66
C VAL A 69 -14.95 -16.04 24.88
N ARG A 70 -14.28 -17.19 24.95
CA ARG A 70 -13.43 -17.56 26.07
C ARG A 70 -12.03 -16.96 25.94
N PHE A 71 -11.43 -16.69 27.10
CA PHE A 71 -10.04 -16.26 27.21
C PHE A 71 -9.11 -17.45 27.47
N TYR A 72 -7.88 -17.32 26.98
CA TYR A 72 -6.81 -18.31 27.12
C TYR A 72 -5.54 -17.61 27.64
N PRO A 73 -4.73 -18.31 28.46
CA PRO A 73 -3.46 -17.76 28.93
C PRO A 73 -2.43 -17.72 27.79
N LEU A 74 -1.77 -16.57 27.61
CA LEU A 74 -0.66 -16.41 26.65
C LEU A 74 0.68 -16.95 27.15
N SER A 75 0.83 -17.10 28.46
CA SER A 75 2.00 -17.70 29.11
C SER A 75 1.53 -18.59 30.26
N PHE A 76 1.99 -19.83 30.29
CA PHE A 76 1.65 -20.80 31.34
C PHE A 76 2.58 -20.71 32.56
N GLU A 77 3.68 -19.97 32.46
CA GLU A 77 4.79 -20.02 33.44
C GLU A 77 4.93 -18.76 34.31
N ALA A 78 4.17 -17.68 34.03
CA ALA A 78 4.27 -16.41 34.76
C ALA A 78 2.91 -15.96 35.32
N ARG A 79 2.87 -15.58 36.60
CA ARG A 79 1.78 -14.79 37.20
C ARG A 79 2.19 -13.31 37.30
N PRO A 80 1.28 -12.35 37.07
CA PRO A 80 -0.14 -12.54 36.73
C PRO A 80 -0.36 -13.13 35.33
N TYR A 81 -1.46 -13.87 35.16
CA TYR A 81 -1.89 -14.41 33.88
C TYR A 81 -2.23 -13.26 32.92
N ILE A 82 -1.76 -13.36 31.68
CA ILE A 82 -2.28 -12.55 30.57
C ILE A 82 -3.31 -13.39 29.83
N CYS A 83 -4.57 -13.04 30.03
CA CYS A 83 -5.71 -13.68 29.42
C CYS A 83 -6.09 -12.93 28.15
N ALA A 84 -6.04 -13.61 27.01
CA ALA A 84 -6.41 -13.05 25.72
C ALA A 84 -7.47 -13.92 25.02
N LEU A 85 -8.26 -13.32 24.14
CA LEU A 85 -9.23 -14.06 23.33
C LEU A 85 -8.51 -15.06 22.40
N ALA A 86 -9.15 -16.21 22.12
CA ALA A 86 -8.68 -17.07 21.04
C ALA A 86 -8.61 -16.28 19.73
N ARG A 87 -7.49 -16.42 19.03
CA ARG A 87 -7.20 -15.70 17.78
C ARG A 87 -8.35 -15.89 16.76
N ASN A 88 -8.70 -14.83 16.03
CA ASN A 88 -9.84 -14.74 15.09
C ASN A 88 -11.26 -14.77 15.69
N ALA A 89 -11.43 -14.67 17.01
CA ALA A 89 -12.77 -14.78 17.59
C ALA A 89 -13.79 -13.76 17.07
N ILE A 90 -13.38 -12.52 16.73
CA ILE A 90 -14.32 -11.46 16.34
C ILE A 90 -13.75 -10.60 15.21
N ASN A 91 -13.98 -11.05 13.98
CA ASN A 91 -13.61 -10.34 12.75
C ASN A 91 -14.79 -9.54 12.16
N ALA A 92 -15.71 -9.10 13.02
CA ALA A 92 -16.95 -8.45 12.64
C ALA A 92 -17.17 -7.13 13.41
N PRO A 93 -17.97 -6.20 12.86
CA PRO A 93 -18.32 -4.95 13.54
C PRO A 93 -19.12 -5.25 14.79
N ILE A 94 -18.62 -4.76 15.92
CA ILE A 94 -19.23 -4.98 17.22
C ILE A 94 -20.12 -3.79 17.55
N LYS A 95 -21.37 -4.08 17.89
CA LYS A 95 -22.35 -3.10 18.36
C LYS A 95 -22.30 -2.92 19.87
N LYS A 96 -22.04 -4.01 20.60
CA LYS A 96 -21.82 -4.02 22.05
C LYS A 96 -20.79 -5.08 22.42
N ALA A 97 -19.93 -4.77 23.37
CA ALA A 97 -18.96 -5.68 23.96
C ALA A 97 -19.07 -5.59 25.48
N SER A 98 -19.18 -6.73 26.16
CA SER A 98 -19.25 -6.79 27.61
C SER A 98 -18.38 -7.92 28.14
N LEU A 99 -17.50 -7.60 29.08
CA LEU A 99 -16.65 -8.57 29.76
C LEU A 99 -17.40 -9.13 30.97
N HIS A 100 -17.65 -10.43 30.95
CA HIS A 100 -18.30 -11.17 32.03
C HIS A 100 -17.24 -11.83 32.91
N MET A 101 -17.44 -11.74 34.22
CA MET A 101 -16.56 -12.29 35.24
C MET A 101 -17.34 -13.30 36.09
N GLN A 102 -16.75 -14.48 36.32
CA GLN A 102 -17.46 -15.57 37.01
C GLN A 102 -17.56 -15.37 38.54
N SER A 103 -16.66 -14.58 39.14
CA SER A 103 -16.62 -14.34 40.59
C SER A 103 -16.23 -12.89 40.94
N GLN A 104 -16.61 -12.43 42.14
CA GLN A 104 -16.25 -11.10 42.64
C GLN A 104 -14.73 -10.98 42.86
N ASN A 105 -14.07 -12.06 43.31
CA ASN A 105 -12.61 -12.09 43.48
C ASN A 105 -11.85 -11.93 42.16
N ALA A 106 -12.43 -12.37 41.04
CA ALA A 106 -11.81 -12.17 39.74
C ALA A 106 -11.63 -10.68 39.40
N ILE A 107 -12.49 -9.79 39.90
CA ILE A 107 -12.40 -8.34 39.68
C ILE A 107 -11.22 -7.73 40.41
N GLU A 108 -11.08 -8.04 41.70
CA GLU A 108 -9.99 -7.52 42.54
C GLU A 108 -8.62 -8.00 42.05
N ASP A 109 -8.60 -9.18 41.41
CA ASP A 109 -7.43 -9.78 40.80
C ASP A 109 -7.04 -9.15 39.44
N ILE A 110 -7.84 -8.26 38.85
CA ILE A 110 -7.48 -7.59 37.59
C ILE A 110 -6.45 -6.49 37.87
N GLU A 111 -5.36 -6.52 37.13
CA GLU A 111 -4.34 -5.46 37.11
C GLU A 111 -4.67 -4.41 36.05
N PHE A 112 -5.08 -4.83 34.86
CA PHE A 112 -5.56 -3.93 33.81
C PHE A 112 -6.33 -4.67 32.72
N ILE A 113 -7.07 -3.89 31.92
CA ILE A 113 -7.70 -4.35 30.68
C ILE A 113 -7.16 -3.51 29.52
N SER A 114 -6.71 -4.17 28.45
CA SER A 114 -6.35 -3.54 27.18
C SER A 114 -7.32 -3.96 26.10
N ILE A 115 -7.80 -2.99 25.31
CA ILE A 115 -8.77 -3.20 24.22
C ILE A 115 -8.20 -2.59 22.94
N THR A 116 -7.74 -3.45 22.03
CA THR A 116 -7.28 -3.02 20.72
C THR A 116 -8.44 -3.11 19.74
N ILE A 117 -8.73 -2.02 19.03
CA ILE A 117 -9.77 -1.97 17.98
C ILE A 117 -9.16 -1.34 16.73
N GLY A 118 -8.79 -2.17 15.76
CA GLY A 118 -8.10 -1.68 14.57
C GLY A 118 -6.73 -1.08 14.92
N SER A 119 -6.52 0.20 14.61
CA SER A 119 -5.26 0.93 14.92
C SER A 119 -5.30 1.73 16.22
N GLU A 120 -6.42 1.70 16.95
CA GLU A 120 -6.57 2.36 18.26
C GLU A 120 -6.44 1.32 19.38
N ASN A 121 -5.88 1.74 20.51
CA ASN A 121 -5.88 0.96 21.74
C ASN A 121 -6.42 1.77 22.93
N PHE A 122 -7.16 1.08 23.78
CA PHE A 122 -7.71 1.61 25.02
C PHE A 122 -7.14 0.84 26.20
N TYR A 123 -6.48 1.55 27.08
CA TYR A 123 -6.03 1.05 28.36
C TYR A 123 -7.01 1.44 29.47
N ILE A 124 -7.39 0.47 30.31
CA ILE A 124 -8.23 0.67 31.48
C ILE A 124 -7.44 0.20 32.70
N ALA A 125 -7.07 1.16 33.55
CA ALA A 125 -6.32 0.91 34.78
C ALA A 125 -7.19 0.24 35.86
N LYS A 126 -6.57 -0.40 36.84
CA LYS A 126 -7.27 -1.04 37.96
C LYS A 126 -8.25 -0.10 38.66
N GLU A 127 -7.82 1.12 38.96
CA GLU A 127 -8.64 2.12 39.66
C GLU A 127 -9.89 2.47 38.85
N GLN A 128 -9.73 2.65 37.53
CA GLN A 128 -10.84 2.92 36.62
C GLN A 128 -11.79 1.74 36.51
N ILE A 129 -11.27 0.51 36.52
CA ILE A 129 -12.11 -0.71 36.53
C ILE A 129 -12.95 -0.75 37.81
N LEU A 130 -12.35 -0.46 38.97
CA LEU A 130 -13.06 -0.43 40.24
C LEU A 130 -14.17 0.65 40.25
N GLU A 131 -13.88 1.87 39.75
CA GLU A 131 -14.87 2.94 39.60
C GLU A 131 -16.01 2.56 38.64
N MET A 132 -15.68 1.94 37.50
CA MET A 132 -16.67 1.49 36.52
C MET A 132 -17.58 0.39 37.09
N ILE A 133 -17.07 -0.46 37.98
CA ILE A 133 -17.84 -1.57 38.55
C ILE A 133 -18.78 -1.10 39.67
N GLU A 134 -18.43 -0.05 40.43
CA GLU A 134 -19.37 0.58 41.37
C GLU A 134 -20.65 1.10 40.69
N LEU A 135 -20.56 1.42 39.40
CA LEU A 135 -21.66 1.96 38.58
C LEU A 135 -22.47 0.89 37.81
N TRP A 136 -21.98 -0.36 37.72
CA TRP A 136 -22.53 -1.42 36.86
C TRP A 136 -22.80 -2.72 37.67
N ASP A 137 -23.44 -3.72 37.07
CA ASP A 137 -23.64 -5.03 37.73
C ASP A 137 -22.28 -5.64 38.10
N SER A 138 -22.11 -6.14 39.33
CA SER A 138 -20.81 -6.48 39.94
C SER A 138 -20.08 -7.67 39.29
N LYS A 139 -20.56 -8.15 38.14
CA LYS A 139 -19.98 -9.26 37.35
C LYS A 139 -19.89 -8.96 35.85
N VAL A 140 -20.31 -7.79 35.39
CA VAL A 140 -20.33 -7.42 33.97
C VAL A 140 -19.77 -6.02 33.76
N LEU A 141 -18.66 -5.92 33.04
CA LEU A 141 -18.06 -4.66 32.65
C LEU A 141 -18.42 -4.35 31.18
N ASP A 142 -19.12 -3.24 30.94
CA ASP A 142 -19.46 -2.84 29.57
C ASP A 142 -18.30 -2.10 28.90
N LEU A 143 -17.82 -2.71 27.82
CA LEU A 143 -16.72 -2.19 27.01
C LEU A 143 -17.23 -1.43 25.77
N SER A 144 -18.55 -1.30 25.60
CA SER A 144 -19.18 -0.70 24.40
C SER A 144 -18.85 0.79 24.21
N HIS A 145 -18.40 1.47 25.26
CA HIS A 145 -17.98 2.87 25.21
C HIS A 145 -16.63 3.05 24.51
N TYR A 146 -15.78 2.02 24.54
CA TYR A 146 -14.50 1.97 23.85
C TYR A 146 -14.73 1.50 22.42
N LYS A 147 -15.10 2.46 21.57
CA LYS A 147 -15.27 2.25 20.13
C LYS A 147 -14.36 3.21 19.37
N LEU A 148 -13.98 2.83 18.15
CA LEU A 148 -13.43 3.80 17.21
C LEU A 148 -14.40 4.99 17.15
N LYS A 149 -13.87 6.21 17.30
CA LYS A 149 -14.68 7.40 17.01
C LYS A 149 -15.19 7.22 15.60
N ASP A 150 -16.50 7.36 15.41
CA ASP A 150 -17.12 7.39 14.09
C ASP A 150 -16.41 8.51 13.32
N SER A 151 -15.38 8.16 12.55
CA SER A 151 -14.75 9.08 11.62
C SER A 151 -15.82 9.39 10.61
N ASP A 152 -16.49 10.54 10.73
CA ASP A 152 -17.61 11.02 9.90
C ASP A 152 -17.76 10.22 8.62
N LEU A 153 -18.43 9.07 8.75
CA LEU A 153 -18.65 8.14 7.67
C LEU A 153 -19.83 8.74 6.94
N ILE A 154 -19.53 9.66 6.01
CA ILE A 154 -20.47 10.28 5.07
C ILE A 154 -21.01 9.20 4.14
N MET A 155 -21.74 8.23 4.68
CA MET A 155 -22.53 7.16 4.07
C MET A 155 -22.45 5.94 4.97
N ASN A 156 -23.41 5.77 5.88
CA ASN A 156 -24.14 4.51 5.97
C ASN A 156 -25.20 4.58 7.06
N SER A 157 -26.37 5.05 6.66
CA SER A 157 -27.65 4.60 7.20
C SER A 157 -28.66 4.77 6.07
N TYR A 158 -29.69 3.92 6.04
CA TYR A 158 -30.80 3.87 5.08
C TYR A 158 -30.73 2.81 3.95
N THR A 159 -31.14 1.59 4.33
CA THR A 159 -32.18 0.76 3.64
C THR A 159 -31.81 -0.17 2.46
N SER A 160 -31.13 -1.25 2.82
CA SER A 160 -31.41 -2.68 2.51
C SER A 160 -32.20 -3.12 1.26
N LEU A 161 -31.64 -4.13 0.57
CA LEU A 161 -32.19 -4.99 -0.49
C LEU A 161 -32.23 -4.39 -1.91
N VAL A 162 -32.98 -3.31 -2.14
CA VAL A 162 -32.86 -2.55 -3.41
C VAL A 162 -31.51 -1.83 -3.43
N PHE A 163 -31.09 -1.28 -2.29
CA PHE A 163 -29.72 -0.86 -2.08
C PHE A 163 -28.73 -2.00 -1.93
N GLY A 164 -29.10 -3.28 -1.86
CA GLY A 164 -28.11 -4.36 -2.01
C GLY A 164 -27.63 -4.46 -3.46
N PHE A 165 -28.58 -4.35 -4.40
CA PHE A 165 -28.31 -4.25 -5.83
C PHE A 165 -27.64 -2.90 -6.18
N PHE A 166 -28.11 -1.79 -5.60
CA PHE A 166 -27.38 -0.52 -5.72
C PHE A 166 -26.05 -0.53 -4.97
N TYR A 167 -25.87 -1.24 -3.86
CA TYR A 167 -24.60 -1.34 -3.14
C TYR A 167 -23.60 -2.15 -3.95
N TYR A 168 -23.99 -3.17 -4.70
CA TYR A 168 -23.13 -3.78 -5.73
C TYR A 168 -22.92 -2.88 -6.96
N PHE A 169 -23.77 -1.87 -7.22
CA PHE A 169 -23.52 -0.79 -8.19
C PHE A 169 -22.69 0.38 -7.59
N LEU A 170 -22.73 0.57 -6.27
CA LEU A 170 -22.27 1.75 -5.53
C LEU A 170 -21.09 1.44 -4.58
N THR A 171 -20.68 0.18 -4.46
CA THR A 171 -19.47 -0.21 -3.75
C THR A 171 -18.26 0.22 -4.57
N PRO A 172 -17.19 0.76 -3.96
CA PRO A 172 -16.07 1.37 -4.68
C PRO A 172 -15.59 0.58 -5.91
N PRO A 173 -15.30 -0.74 -5.85
CA PRO A 173 -14.87 -1.53 -7.02
C PRO A 173 -15.84 -1.48 -8.22
N TYR A 174 -17.14 -1.34 -7.96
CA TYR A 174 -18.19 -1.38 -8.98
C TYR A 174 -18.77 0.01 -9.32
N MET A 175 -18.60 1.02 -8.45
CA MET A 175 -18.84 2.44 -8.77
C MET A 175 -17.98 2.90 -9.93
N PHE A 176 -16.70 2.50 -9.94
CA PHE A 176 -15.80 2.85 -11.04
C PHE A 176 -16.28 2.29 -12.37
N ILE A 177 -16.96 1.13 -12.37
CA ILE A 177 -17.53 0.54 -13.59
C ILE A 177 -18.61 1.46 -14.12
N TRP A 178 -19.47 2.00 -13.27
CA TRP A 178 -20.53 2.91 -13.67
C TRP A 178 -20.03 4.31 -13.99
N VAL A 179 -19.11 4.86 -13.21
CA VAL A 179 -18.43 6.11 -13.53
C VAL A 179 -17.72 6.00 -14.87
N PHE A 180 -17.03 4.89 -15.14
CA PHE A 180 -16.41 4.61 -16.42
C PHE A 180 -17.45 4.43 -17.53
N CYS A 181 -18.52 3.66 -17.31
CA CYS A 181 -19.64 3.51 -18.24
C CYS A 181 -20.33 4.85 -18.51
N ILE A 182 -20.44 5.76 -17.53
CA ILE A 182 -21.01 7.11 -17.66
C ILE A 182 -20.04 8.01 -18.41
N VAL A 183 -18.75 8.01 -18.06
CA VAL A 183 -17.68 8.69 -18.79
C VAL A 183 -17.66 8.25 -20.25
N LEU A 184 -17.78 6.94 -20.50
CA LEU A 184 -17.89 6.36 -21.82
C LEU A 184 -19.23 6.67 -22.48
N ALA A 185 -20.35 6.70 -21.76
CA ALA A 185 -21.66 7.07 -22.32
C ALA A 185 -21.70 8.55 -22.72
N LEU A 186 -21.06 9.41 -21.92
CA LEU A 186 -20.80 10.82 -22.20
C LEU A 186 -19.87 10.97 -23.40
N PHE A 187 -18.85 10.11 -23.52
CA PHE A 187 -18.00 9.97 -24.70
C PHE A 187 -18.77 9.44 -25.93
N MET A 188 -19.80 8.60 -25.72
CA MET A 188 -20.67 8.01 -26.74
C MET A 188 -21.79 8.95 -27.22
N ARG A 189 -21.89 10.17 -26.66
CA ARG A 189 -22.88 11.17 -27.07
C ARG A 189 -22.72 11.60 -28.55
N GLU A 190 -21.62 11.25 -29.21
CA GLU A 190 -21.47 11.37 -30.68
C GLU A 190 -22.55 10.59 -31.49
N GLN A 191 -23.29 9.66 -30.89
CA GLN A 191 -24.43 9.00 -31.54
C GLN A 191 -25.76 9.75 -31.40
N PHE A 192 -25.82 10.83 -30.61
CA PHE A 192 -27.04 11.63 -30.42
C PHE A 192 -26.82 13.06 -30.92
N PRO A 193 -27.66 13.57 -31.82
CA PRO A 193 -27.45 14.83 -32.56
C PRO A 193 -27.61 16.12 -31.71
N SER A 194 -27.38 16.08 -30.39
CA SER A 194 -27.43 17.25 -29.52
C SER A 194 -26.04 17.82 -29.23
N LYS A 195 -25.80 19.03 -29.75
CA LYS A 195 -24.59 19.86 -29.66
C LYS A 195 -24.14 20.13 -28.22
N LYS A 196 -23.08 19.47 -27.76
CA LYS A 196 -21.99 19.96 -26.89
C LYS A 196 -21.09 18.77 -26.53
N GLU A 197 -19.95 18.67 -27.20
CA GLU A 197 -18.91 17.68 -26.86
C GLU A 197 -18.32 18.02 -25.49
N ILE A 198 -18.15 17.01 -24.63
CA ILE A 198 -17.41 17.17 -23.37
C ILE A 198 -15.94 17.26 -23.72
N SER A 199 -15.27 18.32 -23.26
CA SER A 199 -13.86 18.51 -23.56
C SER A 199 -13.02 17.37 -22.93
N PRO A 200 -12.04 16.81 -23.65
CA PRO A 200 -11.11 15.83 -23.09
C PRO A 200 -10.40 16.33 -21.83
N LEU A 201 -10.25 17.66 -21.71
CA LEU A 201 -9.70 18.31 -20.52
C LEU A 201 -10.63 18.17 -19.32
N LEU A 202 -11.94 18.43 -19.47
CA LEU A 202 -12.91 18.25 -18.39
C LEU A 202 -12.93 16.81 -17.89
N LEU A 203 -12.85 15.85 -18.82
CA LEU A 203 -12.85 14.45 -18.46
C LEU A 203 -11.54 14.04 -17.75
N LEU A 204 -10.39 14.51 -18.23
CA LEU A 204 -9.13 14.31 -17.54
C LEU A 204 -9.13 14.92 -16.14
N SER A 205 -9.67 16.12 -15.98
CA SER A 205 -9.84 16.77 -14.66
C SER A 205 -10.69 15.91 -13.73
N PHE A 206 -11.80 15.36 -14.23
CA PHE A 206 -12.63 14.43 -13.46
C PHE A 206 -11.86 13.15 -13.06
N ILE A 207 -11.08 12.55 -13.97
CA ILE A 207 -10.26 11.36 -13.68
C ILE A 207 -9.18 11.68 -12.63
N ILE A 208 -8.55 12.85 -12.68
CA ILE A 208 -7.56 13.28 -11.68
C ILE A 208 -8.23 13.49 -10.33
N ILE A 209 -9.37 14.18 -10.27
CA ILE A 209 -10.15 14.38 -9.03
C ILE A 209 -10.56 13.04 -8.44
N LEU A 210 -11.04 12.11 -9.27
CA LEU A 210 -11.34 10.75 -8.86
C LEU A 210 -10.09 10.10 -8.25
N GLY A 211 -8.96 10.11 -8.96
CA GLY A 211 -7.70 9.57 -8.47
C GLY A 211 -7.25 10.15 -7.13
N VAL A 212 -7.46 11.45 -6.89
CA VAL A 212 -7.21 12.11 -5.60
C VAL A 212 -8.14 11.56 -4.52
N VAL A 213 -9.45 11.55 -4.77
CA VAL A 213 -10.45 11.07 -3.78
C VAL A 213 -10.14 9.64 -3.34
N LEU A 214 -9.75 8.76 -4.27
CA LEU A 214 -9.41 7.37 -3.94
C LEU A 214 -8.15 7.23 -3.10
N ARG A 215 -7.17 8.09 -3.36
CA ARG A 215 -5.90 8.09 -2.62
C ARG A 215 -6.04 8.76 -1.26
N VAL A 216 -6.95 9.70 -1.09
CA VAL A 216 -7.24 10.31 0.23
C VAL A 216 -8.13 9.40 1.09
N ASN A 217 -8.95 8.55 0.48
CA ASN A 217 -9.80 7.64 1.24
C ASN A 217 -8.96 6.71 2.14
N ASN A 218 -9.17 6.79 3.47
CA ASN A 218 -8.50 6.00 4.50
C ASN A 218 -6.96 6.01 4.44
N TYR A 219 -6.34 7.00 3.80
CA TYR A 219 -4.89 7.01 3.59
C TYR A 219 -4.06 7.05 4.88
N ASN A 220 -4.64 7.50 5.99
CA ASN A 220 -3.98 7.52 7.30
C ASN A 220 -4.59 6.51 8.31
N SER A 221 -5.38 5.54 7.86
CA SER A 221 -6.04 4.57 8.77
C SER A 221 -5.05 3.57 9.38
N PHE A 222 -4.04 3.16 8.60
CA PHE A 222 -2.98 2.25 9.05
C PHE A 222 -1.83 2.99 9.71
N SER A 223 -1.09 2.37 10.62
CA SER A 223 0.15 2.95 11.13
C SER A 223 1.22 3.02 10.02
N LEU A 224 2.29 3.74 10.28
CA LEU A 224 3.54 3.65 9.53
C LEU A 224 4.27 2.38 9.94
N TRP A 225 4.58 1.50 8.99
CA TRP A 225 5.51 0.36 9.22
C TRP A 225 6.96 0.83 9.40
N GLY A 226 7.85 -0.07 9.86
CA GLY A 226 9.25 0.23 10.20
C GLY A 226 10.01 1.07 9.15
N ASP A 227 9.87 0.76 7.87
CA ASP A 227 10.51 1.49 6.77
C ASP A 227 9.99 2.95 6.63
N GLU A 228 8.69 3.16 6.83
CA GLU A 228 8.11 4.51 6.87
C GLU A 228 8.56 5.28 8.12
N LEU A 229 8.61 4.62 9.28
CA LEU A 229 9.11 5.21 10.53
C LEU A 229 10.59 5.61 10.42
N TYR A 230 11.40 4.81 9.73
CA TYR A 230 12.78 5.14 9.41
C TYR A 230 12.86 6.38 8.50
N SER A 231 12.07 6.42 7.43
CA SER A 231 11.98 7.57 6.52
C SER A 231 11.63 8.87 7.26
N VAL A 232 10.58 8.88 8.08
CA VAL A 232 10.15 10.12 8.78
C VAL A 232 10.99 10.45 10.02
N GLY A 233 11.57 9.45 10.70
CA GLY A 233 12.24 9.65 11.99
C GLY A 233 13.77 9.79 11.92
N VAL A 234 14.40 9.19 10.90
CA VAL A 234 15.86 9.27 10.67
C VAL A 234 16.17 10.20 9.52
N VAL A 235 15.64 9.87 8.34
CA VAL A 235 16.14 10.41 7.07
C VAL A 235 15.56 11.80 6.80
N SER A 236 14.25 11.93 6.97
CA SER A 236 13.47 13.12 6.60
C SER A 236 12.93 13.90 7.81
N TYR A 237 13.48 13.67 9.01
CA TYR A 237 13.08 14.43 10.19
C TYR A 237 13.29 15.94 9.95
N PRO A 238 12.29 16.81 10.15
CA PRO A 238 12.39 18.22 9.77
C PRO A 238 13.54 18.97 10.46
N ASN A 239 13.84 18.62 11.72
CA ASN A 239 14.82 19.32 12.55
C ASN A 239 16.22 18.68 12.53
N SER A 240 16.43 17.59 11.79
CA SER A 240 17.79 17.05 11.60
C SER A 240 18.56 17.87 10.56
N GLU A 241 19.88 17.67 10.51
CA GLU A 241 20.72 18.25 9.45
C GLU A 241 20.25 17.83 8.05
N PHE A 242 20.59 18.63 7.03
CA PHE A 242 20.27 18.30 5.64
C PHE A 242 20.92 16.99 5.20
N SER A 243 22.14 16.71 5.69
CA SER A 243 22.90 15.49 5.44
C SER A 243 22.13 14.20 5.79
N SER A 244 21.12 14.28 6.67
CA SER A 244 20.34 13.11 7.06
C SER A 244 19.62 12.42 5.90
N VAL A 245 19.35 13.13 4.80
CA VAL A 245 18.67 12.57 3.61
C VAL A 245 19.49 11.49 2.90
N PHE A 246 20.80 11.42 3.18
CA PHE A 246 21.72 10.43 2.63
C PHE A 246 21.97 9.24 3.57
N LEU A 247 21.31 9.19 4.73
CA LEU A 247 21.51 8.12 5.73
C LEU A 247 20.84 6.81 5.34
N ASP A 248 19.90 6.79 4.39
CA ASP A 248 19.30 5.54 3.89
C ASP A 248 20.30 4.86 2.92
N PRO A 249 20.97 3.77 3.33
CA PRO A 249 21.90 3.09 2.42
C PRO A 249 21.16 2.33 1.32
N GLY A 250 19.86 2.06 1.52
CA GLY A 250 18.96 1.35 0.63
C GLY A 250 18.49 2.17 -0.56
N ASN A 251 18.27 3.47 -0.34
CA ASN A 251 17.58 4.32 -1.28
C ASN A 251 18.31 5.65 -1.52
N PRO A 252 18.50 6.04 -2.78
CA PRO A 252 18.96 7.38 -3.11
C PRO A 252 18.01 8.49 -2.58
N PRO A 253 18.51 9.74 -2.42
CA PRO A 253 17.97 10.68 -1.45
C PRO A 253 16.75 11.49 -1.91
N PHE A 254 16.36 11.46 -3.19
CA PHE A 254 15.46 12.46 -3.76
C PHE A 254 14.05 12.44 -3.15
N TYR A 255 13.44 11.27 -2.97
CA TYR A 255 12.14 11.20 -2.30
C TYR A 255 12.23 11.66 -0.85
N ASN A 256 13.25 11.23 -0.12
CA ASN A 256 13.42 11.60 1.28
C ASN A 256 13.74 13.10 1.45
N LEU A 257 14.40 13.72 0.47
CA LEU A 257 14.59 15.16 0.38
C LEU A 257 13.25 15.89 0.22
N LEU A 258 12.40 15.45 -0.72
CA LEU A 258 11.05 16.01 -0.89
C LEU A 258 10.23 15.84 0.38
N LEU A 259 10.29 14.66 1.01
CA LEU A 259 9.59 14.37 2.26
C LEU A 259 10.05 15.28 3.40
N LYS A 260 11.35 15.54 3.53
CA LYS A 260 11.90 16.44 4.56
C LYS A 260 11.36 17.86 4.38
N ILE A 261 11.41 18.39 3.16
CA ILE A 261 10.88 19.72 2.83
C ILE A 261 9.37 19.76 3.11
N TRP A 262 8.65 18.71 2.72
CA TRP A 262 7.21 18.61 2.90
C TRP A 262 6.80 18.61 4.37
N LEU A 263 7.45 17.79 5.22
CA LEU A 263 7.17 17.73 6.65
C LEU A 263 7.56 19.02 7.39
N HIS A 264 8.55 19.76 6.87
CA HIS A 264 8.88 21.08 7.40
C HIS A 264 7.79 22.12 7.12
N ILE A 265 7.14 22.05 5.95
CA ILE A 265 6.10 23.00 5.52
C ILE A 265 4.72 22.64 6.11
N PHE A 266 4.33 21.37 6.04
CA PHE A 266 2.98 20.89 6.39
C PHE A 266 2.88 20.26 7.78
N GLY A 267 3.99 20.22 8.52
CA GLY A 267 4.06 19.71 9.89
C GLY A 267 4.48 18.24 9.98
N TYR A 268 5.03 17.88 11.14
CA TYR A 268 5.52 16.54 11.44
C TYR A 268 4.40 15.62 11.93
N THR A 269 3.59 15.12 11.00
CA THR A 269 2.52 14.14 11.30
C THR A 269 2.46 13.02 10.26
N SER A 270 1.96 11.85 10.64
CA SER A 270 1.75 10.71 9.72
C SER A 270 0.84 11.07 8.53
N ALA A 271 -0.21 11.86 8.78
CA ALA A 271 -1.11 12.37 7.74
C ALA A 271 -0.41 13.32 6.76
N ALA A 272 0.43 14.24 7.27
CA ALA A 272 1.22 15.13 6.41
C ALA A 272 2.23 14.33 5.58
N ALA A 273 2.93 13.35 6.18
CA ALA A 273 3.88 12.49 5.50
C ALA A 273 3.26 11.78 4.28
N ARG A 274 2.09 11.14 4.46
CA ARG A 274 1.40 10.43 3.39
C ARG A 274 0.77 11.34 2.34
N SER A 275 0.41 12.57 2.71
CA SER A 275 -0.17 13.53 1.74
C SER A 275 0.76 13.87 0.58
N LEU A 276 2.10 13.82 0.79
CA LEU A 276 3.08 13.92 -0.28
C LEU A 276 2.92 12.77 -1.29
N SER A 277 2.83 11.54 -0.80
CA SER A 277 2.65 10.35 -1.63
C SER A 277 1.31 10.37 -2.38
N VAL A 278 0.23 10.84 -1.74
CA VAL A 278 -1.08 11.07 -2.38
C VAL A 278 -0.96 12.07 -3.52
N LEU A 279 -0.29 13.20 -3.31
CA LEU A 279 -0.08 14.21 -4.35
C LEU A 279 0.69 13.63 -5.54
N ILE A 280 1.82 12.96 -5.28
CA ILE A 280 2.67 12.35 -6.31
C ILE A 280 1.89 11.29 -7.10
N GLY A 281 1.16 10.41 -6.41
CA GLY A 281 0.35 9.38 -7.03
C GLY A 281 -0.77 9.94 -7.90
N SER A 282 -1.37 11.07 -7.50
CA SER A 282 -2.36 11.78 -8.32
C SER A 282 -1.72 12.39 -9.57
N LEU A 283 -0.53 12.98 -9.47
CA LEU A 283 0.22 13.48 -10.62
C LEU A 283 0.62 12.36 -11.60
N GLY A 284 0.86 11.14 -11.12
CA GLY A 284 1.10 9.96 -11.95
C GLY A 284 -0.03 9.67 -12.95
N THR A 285 -1.28 9.98 -12.60
CA THR A 285 -2.44 9.89 -13.50
C THR A 285 -2.27 10.77 -14.73
N TYR A 286 -1.78 12.00 -14.53
CA TYR A 286 -1.52 12.93 -15.61
C TYR A 286 -0.29 12.52 -16.45
N SER A 287 0.78 12.06 -15.80
CA SER A 287 1.96 11.52 -16.50
C SER A 287 1.58 10.37 -17.43
N MET A 288 0.70 9.47 -16.98
CA MET A 288 0.19 8.35 -17.79
C MET A 288 -0.62 8.82 -19.01
N TYR A 289 -1.48 9.82 -18.82
CA TYR A 289 -2.22 10.45 -19.91
C TYR A 289 -1.27 11.03 -20.97
N LEU A 290 -0.24 11.78 -20.56
CA LEU A 290 0.71 12.40 -21.48
C LEU A 290 1.46 11.37 -22.33
N LEU A 291 1.97 10.30 -21.70
CA LEU A 291 2.66 9.22 -22.39
C LEU A 291 1.78 8.62 -23.50
N LEU A 292 0.57 8.20 -23.15
CA LEU A 292 -0.33 7.54 -24.10
C LEU A 292 -0.84 8.49 -25.18
N LYS A 293 -1.18 9.74 -24.84
CA LYS A 293 -1.67 10.73 -25.81
C LYS A 293 -0.68 10.92 -26.95
N ASN A 294 0.62 10.91 -26.65
CA ASN A 294 1.66 11.19 -27.65
C ASN A 294 2.18 9.96 -28.39
N HIS A 295 2.06 8.76 -27.81
CA HIS A 295 2.77 7.58 -28.31
C HIS A 295 1.90 6.32 -28.52
N ALA A 296 0.64 6.31 -28.09
CA ALA A 296 -0.22 5.11 -28.16
C ALA A 296 -0.42 4.55 -29.58
N LEU A 297 -0.30 5.39 -30.63
CA LEU A 297 -0.54 5.01 -32.04
C LEU A 297 0.73 4.99 -32.89
N THR A 298 1.90 4.77 -32.28
CA THR A 298 3.18 4.74 -33.03
C THR A 298 3.30 3.45 -33.87
N LEU A 299 3.39 3.56 -35.19
CA LEU A 299 3.49 2.43 -36.12
C LEU A 299 4.95 2.01 -36.39
N LYS A 300 5.16 0.72 -36.64
CA LYS A 300 6.44 0.12 -37.03
C LYS A 300 6.57 0.12 -38.56
N THR A 301 7.30 1.08 -39.14
CA THR A 301 7.63 1.08 -40.58
C THR A 301 9.14 1.10 -40.78
N LYS A 302 9.78 -0.10 -40.80
CA LYS A 302 11.24 -0.34 -41.05
C LYS A 302 12.26 0.56 -40.29
N GLY A 303 11.80 1.36 -39.33
CA GLY A 303 12.50 2.31 -38.47
C GLY A 303 11.48 3.06 -37.60
N TRP A 304 11.93 3.83 -36.62
CA TRP A 304 11.08 4.54 -35.65
C TRP A 304 10.52 5.84 -36.26
N VAL A 305 9.66 5.70 -37.27
CA VAL A 305 9.04 6.83 -37.97
C VAL A 305 7.81 7.28 -37.19
N SER A 306 7.87 8.50 -36.66
CA SER A 306 6.69 9.19 -36.12
C SER A 306 5.61 9.28 -37.19
N ALA A 307 4.36 8.97 -36.86
CA ALA A 307 3.19 9.20 -37.73
C ALA A 307 3.01 10.68 -38.16
N SER A 308 3.85 11.59 -37.68
CA SER A 308 3.87 13.02 -38.06
C SER A 308 4.68 13.35 -39.32
N SER A 309 5.43 12.42 -39.91
CA SER A 309 6.16 12.63 -41.18
C SER A 309 5.50 11.95 -42.38
N ILE A 310 4.30 11.40 -42.18
CA ILE A 310 3.44 10.92 -43.26
C ILE A 310 2.31 11.94 -43.37
N THR A 311 2.02 12.41 -44.58
CA THR A 311 0.86 13.28 -44.84
C THR A 311 -0.39 12.65 -44.18
N PRO A 312 -1.25 13.43 -43.50
CA PRO A 312 -2.43 12.91 -42.80
C PRO A 312 -3.31 11.98 -43.66
N ASP A 313 -3.25 12.16 -44.98
CA ASP A 313 -4.06 11.43 -45.96
C ASP A 313 -3.48 10.09 -46.42
N SER A 314 -2.24 9.72 -46.07
CA SER A 314 -1.63 8.50 -46.61
C SER A 314 -1.38 7.35 -45.62
N LEU A 315 -1.33 7.57 -44.29
CA LEU A 315 -1.19 6.47 -43.30
C LEU A 315 -1.87 6.69 -41.93
N ALA A 316 -2.72 7.71 -41.76
CA ALA A 316 -3.77 7.53 -40.75
C ALA A 316 -4.69 6.42 -41.29
N PRO A 317 -4.96 5.33 -40.56
CA PRO A 317 -6.03 4.45 -41.00
C PRO A 317 -7.28 5.33 -40.92
N SER A 318 -7.86 5.64 -42.07
CA SER A 318 -9.28 5.98 -42.25
C SER A 318 -10.24 4.94 -41.63
N HIS A 319 -9.68 3.93 -40.95
CA HIS A 319 -10.32 2.84 -40.21
C HIS A 319 -10.09 2.87 -38.69
N LEU A 320 -9.31 3.80 -38.11
CA LEU A 320 -9.15 3.84 -36.66
C LEU A 320 -10.37 4.53 -36.04
N ILE A 321 -11.27 3.70 -35.51
CA ILE A 321 -12.58 4.10 -34.99
C ILE A 321 -12.47 4.96 -33.70
N ILE A 322 -11.31 4.98 -33.02
CA ILE A 322 -11.11 5.60 -31.71
C ILE A 322 -9.88 6.52 -31.72
N PRO A 323 -9.99 7.79 -31.26
CA PRO A 323 -8.87 8.71 -31.27
C PRO A 323 -7.83 8.41 -30.15
N PRO A 324 -6.55 8.79 -30.33
CA PRO A 324 -5.49 8.54 -29.34
C PRO A 324 -5.74 9.17 -27.98
N THR A 325 -6.47 10.30 -27.93
CA THR A 325 -6.92 10.93 -26.69
C THR A 325 -7.79 10.00 -25.85
N SER A 326 -8.61 9.15 -26.46
CA SER A 326 -9.43 8.17 -25.73
C SER A 326 -8.58 7.08 -25.10
N ILE A 327 -7.57 6.58 -25.82
CA ILE A 327 -6.63 5.59 -25.27
C ILE A 327 -5.91 6.18 -24.06
N ALA A 328 -5.50 7.44 -24.16
CA ALA A 328 -4.85 8.16 -23.07
C ALA A 328 -5.76 8.33 -21.85
N LEU A 329 -7.04 8.66 -22.06
CA LEU A 329 -8.02 8.77 -20.97
C LEU A 329 -8.30 7.42 -20.31
N ILE A 330 -8.35 6.32 -21.08
CA ILE A 330 -8.48 4.96 -20.54
C ILE A 330 -7.28 4.61 -19.65
N GLY A 331 -6.06 4.87 -20.11
CA GLY A 331 -4.87 4.57 -19.31
C GLY A 331 -4.73 5.45 -18.08
N ALA A 332 -5.11 6.73 -18.18
CA ALA A 332 -5.21 7.62 -17.02
C ALA A 332 -6.23 7.09 -16.01
N PHE A 333 -7.40 6.65 -16.48
CA PHE A 333 -8.43 6.06 -15.63
C PHE A 333 -7.96 4.78 -14.94
N PHE A 334 -7.27 3.88 -15.66
CA PHE A 334 -6.67 2.68 -15.08
C PHE A 334 -5.63 3.02 -14.01
N PHE A 335 -4.79 4.03 -14.23
CA PHE A 335 -3.83 4.48 -13.21
C PHE A 335 -4.54 5.09 -11.99
N ALA A 336 -5.60 5.89 -12.23
CA ALA A 336 -6.36 6.54 -11.17
C ALA A 336 -7.00 5.51 -10.21
N CYS A 337 -7.57 4.43 -10.75
CA CYS A 337 -8.32 3.42 -9.99
C CYS A 337 -7.49 2.17 -9.60
N SER A 338 -6.19 2.16 -9.92
CA SER A 338 -5.31 1.03 -9.65
C SER A 338 -5.03 0.86 -8.15
N TYR A 339 -5.23 -0.34 -7.60
CA TYR A 339 -4.80 -0.64 -6.23
C TYR A 339 -3.27 -0.54 -6.04
N VAL A 340 -2.45 -0.82 -7.06
CA VAL A 340 -0.98 -0.66 -6.98
C VAL A 340 -0.63 0.81 -6.79
N ALA A 341 -1.24 1.69 -7.60
CA ALA A 341 -0.98 3.12 -7.51
C ALA A 341 -1.61 3.76 -6.26
N ILE A 342 -2.77 3.27 -5.82
CA ILE A 342 -3.41 3.70 -4.56
C ILE A 342 -2.57 3.24 -3.37
N GLY A 343 -2.18 1.96 -3.32
CA GLY A 343 -1.35 1.39 -2.25
C GLY A 343 -0.01 2.10 -2.13
N ALA A 344 0.69 2.34 -3.25
CA ALA A 344 1.92 3.13 -3.24
C ALA A 344 1.70 4.55 -2.69
N SER A 345 0.53 5.15 -2.95
CA SER A 345 0.19 6.49 -2.46
C SER A 345 -0.09 6.54 -0.95
N HIS A 346 -0.35 5.39 -0.33
CA HIS A 346 -0.59 5.24 1.11
C HIS A 346 0.69 4.96 1.90
N GLU A 347 1.82 4.80 1.22
CA GLU A 347 3.13 4.62 1.85
C GLU A 347 3.94 5.91 1.84
N VAL A 348 4.68 6.18 2.91
CA VAL A 348 5.72 7.22 3.01
C VAL A 348 7.06 6.68 2.48
N ARG A 349 7.04 6.14 1.26
CA ARG A 349 8.21 5.59 0.56
C ARG A 349 8.27 6.06 -0.89
N GLY A 350 9.46 6.01 -1.49
CA GLY A 350 9.73 6.51 -2.84
C GLY A 350 9.03 5.76 -3.99
N TYR A 351 8.34 4.65 -3.72
CA TYR A 351 7.73 3.79 -4.73
C TYR A 351 6.69 4.51 -5.59
N VAL A 352 5.85 5.35 -4.98
CA VAL A 352 4.84 6.12 -5.73
C VAL A 352 5.47 7.12 -6.68
N LEU A 353 6.63 7.69 -6.31
CA LEU A 353 7.38 8.62 -7.15
C LEU A 353 8.01 7.89 -8.34
N VAL A 354 8.62 6.73 -8.10
CA VAL A 354 9.11 5.83 -9.17
C VAL A 354 7.98 5.52 -10.16
N LEU A 355 6.86 5.01 -9.64
CA LEU A 355 5.70 4.63 -10.45
C LEU A 355 5.14 5.79 -11.29
N SER A 356 5.07 6.99 -10.70
CA SER A 356 4.44 8.17 -11.30
C SER A 356 5.35 8.92 -12.28
N VAL A 357 6.68 8.80 -12.14
CA VAL A 357 7.67 9.47 -12.99
C VAL A 357 8.03 8.65 -14.23
N ILE A 358 7.96 7.31 -14.17
CA ILE A 358 8.25 6.44 -15.34
C ILE A 358 7.48 6.86 -16.61
N PRO A 359 6.16 7.15 -16.57
CA PRO A 359 5.47 7.59 -17.78
C PRO A 359 6.04 8.89 -18.37
N LEU A 360 6.51 9.80 -17.52
CA LEU A 360 7.11 11.07 -17.93
C LEU A 360 8.51 10.86 -18.52
N VAL A 361 9.31 9.95 -17.95
CA VAL A 361 10.61 9.53 -18.51
C VAL A 361 10.42 9.01 -19.93
N PHE A 362 9.47 8.09 -20.12
CA PHE A 362 9.19 7.51 -21.43
C PHE A 362 8.52 8.49 -22.38
N TYR A 363 7.73 9.45 -21.88
CA TYR A 363 7.21 10.53 -22.71
C TYR A 363 8.35 11.30 -23.40
N PHE A 364 9.38 11.71 -22.65
CA PHE A 364 10.51 12.47 -23.18
C PHE A 364 11.48 11.60 -24.00
N LEU A 365 11.84 10.40 -23.51
CA LEU A 365 12.72 9.47 -24.20
C LEU A 365 12.18 9.14 -25.61
N LEU A 366 10.90 8.79 -25.68
CA LEU A 366 10.26 8.44 -26.95
C LEU A 366 10.08 9.66 -27.86
N ASN A 367 10.04 10.89 -27.33
CA ASN A 367 10.12 12.09 -28.18
C ASN A 367 11.52 12.31 -28.76
N LEU A 368 12.59 11.89 -28.07
CA LEU A 368 13.96 11.92 -28.61
C LEU A 368 14.15 10.97 -29.78
N TYR A 369 13.43 9.85 -29.79
CA TYR A 369 13.43 8.94 -30.94
C TYR A 369 12.82 9.61 -32.18
N LYS A 370 11.91 10.58 -32.02
CA LYS A 370 11.36 11.39 -33.13
C LYS A 370 12.34 12.48 -33.55
N SER A 371 12.80 13.29 -32.59
CA SER A 371 13.67 14.44 -32.84
C SER A 371 14.51 14.82 -31.62
N LEU A 372 15.79 15.13 -31.85
CA LEU A 372 16.70 15.65 -30.80
C LEU A 372 16.41 17.12 -30.51
N SER A 373 15.43 17.38 -29.63
CA SER A 373 15.10 18.71 -29.12
C SER A 373 15.67 18.91 -27.72
N TRP A 374 16.25 20.08 -27.45
CA TRP A 374 16.80 20.40 -26.13
C TRP A 374 15.76 20.28 -25.00
N ARG A 375 14.47 20.56 -25.29
CA ARG A 375 13.38 20.41 -24.31
C ARG A 375 13.16 18.95 -23.93
N ASN A 376 13.24 18.05 -24.90
CA ASN A 376 13.11 16.61 -24.66
C ASN A 376 14.37 16.03 -23.99
N ILE A 377 15.55 16.55 -24.34
CA ILE A 377 16.81 16.17 -23.69
C ILE A 377 16.76 16.56 -22.21
N LEU A 378 16.43 17.82 -21.92
CA LEU A 378 16.34 18.32 -20.56
C LEU A 378 15.24 17.59 -19.77
N GLY A 379 14.07 17.40 -20.39
CA GLY A 379 12.97 16.65 -19.77
C GLY A 379 13.34 15.21 -19.46
N TYR A 380 14.02 14.52 -20.37
CA TYR A 380 14.51 13.15 -20.15
C TYR A 380 15.54 13.10 -19.02
N ILE A 381 16.58 13.95 -19.07
CA ILE A 381 17.63 14.01 -18.04
C ILE A 381 17.01 14.30 -16.66
N ILE A 382 16.16 15.32 -16.53
CA ILE A 382 15.56 15.68 -15.23
C ILE A 382 14.69 14.54 -14.70
N SER A 383 13.77 14.03 -15.51
CA SER A 383 12.83 12.99 -15.05
C SER A 383 13.53 11.67 -14.74
N ALA A 384 14.52 11.26 -15.54
CA ALA A 384 15.29 10.05 -15.29
C ALA A 384 16.26 10.19 -14.11
N SER A 385 16.84 11.38 -13.89
CA SER A 385 17.62 11.68 -12.68
C SER A 385 16.76 11.60 -11.42
N ILE A 386 15.52 12.13 -11.44
CA ILE A 386 14.57 11.97 -10.33
C ILE A 386 14.31 10.49 -10.06
N LEU A 387 14.07 9.70 -11.12
CA LEU A 387 13.81 8.26 -11.01
C LEU A 387 15.00 7.52 -10.38
N CYS A 388 16.21 7.70 -10.91
CA CYS A 388 17.43 7.06 -10.40
C CYS A 388 17.76 7.51 -8.97
N ASN A 389 17.56 8.79 -8.64
CA ASN A 389 17.81 9.33 -7.30
C ASN A 389 16.65 9.05 -6.31
N THR A 390 15.65 8.26 -6.68
CA THR A 390 14.59 7.84 -5.76
C THR A 390 14.75 6.40 -5.29
N HIS A 391 15.10 5.49 -6.20
CA HIS A 391 15.22 4.06 -5.89
C HIS A 391 16.18 3.41 -6.88
N TYR A 392 16.95 2.41 -6.43
CA TYR A 392 17.95 1.75 -7.27
C TYR A 392 17.34 1.00 -8.47
N PHE A 393 16.09 0.51 -8.36
CA PHE A 393 15.33 0.01 -9.52
C PHE A 393 15.10 1.07 -10.62
N GLY A 394 15.19 2.36 -10.29
CA GLY A 394 15.17 3.43 -11.29
C GLY A 394 16.33 3.34 -12.29
N SER A 395 17.53 3.00 -11.79
CA SER A 395 18.71 2.76 -12.63
C SER A 395 18.54 1.55 -13.55
N ILE A 396 17.86 0.50 -13.07
CA ILE A 396 17.50 -0.67 -13.89
C ILE A 396 16.58 -0.25 -15.04
N VAL A 397 15.58 0.61 -14.78
CA VAL A 397 14.68 1.12 -15.83
C VAL A 397 15.44 1.91 -16.89
N VAL A 398 16.34 2.82 -16.49
CA VAL A 398 17.15 3.62 -17.43
C VAL A 398 18.04 2.71 -18.26
N PHE A 399 18.75 1.76 -17.63
CA PHE A 399 19.60 0.80 -18.35
C PHE A 399 18.81 -0.08 -19.33
N ALA A 400 17.66 -0.63 -18.91
CA ALA A 400 16.77 -1.39 -19.79
C ALA A 400 16.27 -0.53 -20.95
N SER A 401 15.94 0.74 -20.70
CA SER A 401 15.49 1.69 -21.72
C SER A 401 16.58 1.99 -22.76
N PHE A 402 17.85 2.00 -22.37
CA PHE A 402 18.97 2.14 -23.29
C PHE A 402 19.08 0.93 -24.22
N ILE A 403 18.99 -0.30 -23.68
CA ILE A 403 18.98 -1.53 -24.49
C ILE A 403 17.83 -1.49 -25.50
N VAL A 404 16.62 -1.11 -25.05
CA VAL A 404 15.46 -0.98 -25.93
C VAL A 404 15.68 0.13 -26.97
N SER A 405 16.31 1.25 -26.60
CA SER A 405 16.66 2.34 -27.53
C SER A 405 17.57 1.86 -28.65
N VAL A 406 18.63 1.11 -28.32
CA VAL A 406 19.56 0.53 -29.30
C VAL A 406 18.84 -0.37 -30.29
N ILE A 407 17.92 -1.21 -29.81
CA ILE A 407 17.16 -2.13 -30.67
C ILE A 407 16.16 -1.36 -31.55
N MET A 408 15.46 -0.38 -31.00
CA MET A 408 14.44 0.40 -31.71
C MET A 408 14.99 1.39 -32.72
N LEU A 409 16.18 1.92 -32.46
CA LEU A 409 16.87 2.93 -33.28
C LEU A 409 18.05 2.33 -34.04
N TRP A 410 18.04 1.01 -34.30
CA TRP A 410 19.13 0.35 -35.01
C TRP A 410 19.45 1.04 -36.33
N GLY A 411 20.72 1.46 -36.50
CA GLY A 411 21.19 2.26 -37.63
C GLY A 411 21.13 3.78 -37.45
N GLU A 412 20.43 4.30 -36.45
CA GLU A 412 20.36 5.73 -36.12
C GLU A 412 21.41 6.14 -35.07
N HIS A 413 22.69 5.92 -35.39
CA HIS A 413 23.81 6.06 -34.44
C HIS A 413 23.88 7.42 -33.71
N LYS A 414 23.48 8.52 -34.36
CA LYS A 414 23.46 9.85 -33.72
C LYS A 414 22.45 9.94 -32.57
N LYS A 415 21.27 9.35 -32.72
CA LYS A 415 20.25 9.34 -31.66
C LYS A 415 20.65 8.42 -30.52
N ILE A 416 21.19 7.24 -30.85
CA ILE A 416 21.73 6.29 -29.84
C ILE A 416 22.83 6.96 -29.03
N LEU A 417 23.79 7.64 -29.67
CA LEU A 417 24.86 8.37 -28.99
C LEU A 417 24.31 9.49 -28.11
N ALA A 418 23.32 10.26 -28.59
CA ALA A 418 22.71 11.31 -27.79
C ALA A 418 22.01 10.75 -26.53
N ILE A 419 21.27 9.64 -26.65
CA ILE A 419 20.63 8.96 -25.52
C ILE A 419 21.70 8.43 -24.56
N PHE A 420 22.75 7.80 -25.07
CA PHE A 420 23.88 7.34 -24.25
C PHE A 420 24.51 8.48 -23.45
N VAL A 421 24.78 9.62 -24.07
CA VAL A 421 25.31 10.80 -23.36
C VAL A 421 24.33 11.30 -22.29
N CYS A 422 23.02 11.31 -22.57
CA CYS A 422 22.01 11.63 -21.56
C CYS A 422 22.06 10.64 -20.39
N ASP A 423 22.15 9.34 -20.66
CA ASP A 423 22.20 8.29 -19.63
C ASP A 423 23.48 8.39 -18.78
N VAL A 424 24.61 8.79 -19.37
CA VAL A 424 25.84 9.09 -18.63
C VAL A 424 25.62 10.29 -17.69
N LEU A 425 24.99 11.37 -18.17
CA LEU A 425 24.67 12.53 -17.31
C LEU A 425 23.69 12.15 -16.19
N ILE A 426 22.70 11.31 -16.47
CA ILE A 426 21.77 10.77 -15.49
C ILE A 426 22.53 9.92 -14.46
N ALA A 427 23.43 9.04 -14.88
CA ALA A 427 24.26 8.26 -13.98
C ALA A 427 25.18 9.13 -13.10
N CYS A 428 25.74 10.21 -13.66
CA CYS A 428 26.52 11.19 -12.90
C CYS A 428 25.72 11.87 -11.79
N SER A 429 24.39 11.97 -11.92
CA SER A 429 23.56 12.54 -10.84
C SER A 429 23.54 11.68 -9.56
N LEU A 430 23.93 10.40 -9.63
CA LEU A 430 24.08 9.52 -8.48
C LEU A 430 25.44 9.65 -7.79
N LEU A 431 26.40 10.37 -8.38
CA LEU A 431 27.75 10.52 -7.81
C LEU A 431 27.74 11.02 -6.36
N PRO A 432 26.95 12.04 -5.96
CA PRO A 432 26.92 12.48 -4.56
C PRO A 432 26.51 11.36 -3.61
N PHE A 433 25.47 10.59 -3.97
CA PHE A 433 25.00 9.46 -3.19
C PHE A 433 26.07 8.37 -3.09
N PHE A 434 26.68 7.98 -4.20
CA PHE A 434 27.74 6.97 -4.21
C PHE A 434 29.00 7.41 -3.49
N ILE A 435 29.40 8.68 -3.58
CA ILE A 435 30.55 9.20 -2.85
C ILE A 435 30.29 9.06 -1.34
N ILE A 436 29.13 9.54 -0.86
CA ILE A 436 28.77 9.48 0.56
C ILE A 436 28.66 8.03 1.06
N THR A 437 28.02 7.14 0.29
CA THR A 437 27.82 5.72 0.67
C THR A 437 29.05 4.83 0.43
N ALA A 438 29.95 5.17 -0.49
CA ALA A 438 31.21 4.46 -0.68
C ALA A 438 32.17 4.73 0.49
N PHE A 439 32.20 5.97 1.01
CA PHE A 439 32.97 6.28 2.22
C PHE A 439 32.47 5.55 3.46
N SER A 440 31.20 5.11 3.50
CA SER A 440 30.65 4.29 4.59
C SER A 440 30.84 2.78 4.41
N ARG A 441 31.63 2.32 3.42
CA ARG A 441 31.83 0.89 3.08
C ARG A 441 30.55 0.13 2.71
N ALA A 442 29.42 0.80 2.46
CA ALA A 442 28.12 0.15 2.23
C ALA A 442 28.11 -0.81 1.02
N LEU A 443 28.90 -0.52 -0.03
CA LEU A 443 29.02 -1.40 -1.19
C LEU A 443 29.79 -2.70 -0.90
N SER A 444 30.77 -2.65 0.02
CA SER A 444 31.58 -3.78 0.48
C SER A 444 31.00 -4.49 1.70
N ASP A 445 29.99 -3.91 2.35
CA ASP A 445 29.33 -4.47 3.51
C ASP A 445 28.35 -5.56 3.08
N THR A 446 28.67 -6.81 3.43
CA THR A 446 27.86 -7.99 3.14
C THR A 446 26.65 -8.13 4.07
N SER A 447 26.54 -7.29 5.11
CA SER A 447 25.37 -7.26 6.01
C SER A 447 24.15 -6.55 5.40
N PHE A 448 24.37 -5.78 4.32
CA PHE A 448 23.32 -5.06 3.61
C PHE A 448 22.46 -5.98 2.73
N ASN A 449 21.13 -5.92 2.88
CA ASN A 449 20.10 -6.76 2.23
C ASN A 449 20.12 -8.25 2.60
N THR A 450 20.68 -8.62 3.75
CA THR A 450 20.67 -10.01 4.26
C THR A 450 19.28 -10.60 4.49
N TRP A 451 18.25 -9.76 4.60
CA TRP A 451 16.85 -10.18 4.73
C TRP A 451 16.20 -10.59 3.40
N ILE A 452 16.78 -10.24 2.25
CA ILE A 452 16.22 -10.58 0.93
C ILE A 452 16.68 -12.00 0.56
N PRO A 453 15.76 -12.98 0.43
CA PRO A 453 16.13 -14.31 0.01
C PRO A 453 16.54 -14.34 -1.47
N TYR A 454 17.25 -15.39 -1.88
CA TYR A 454 17.49 -15.66 -3.30
C TYR A 454 16.17 -15.76 -4.07
N PRO A 455 16.12 -15.26 -5.32
CA PRO A 455 14.89 -15.26 -6.10
C PRO A 455 14.45 -16.68 -6.45
N SER A 456 13.15 -16.96 -6.35
CA SER A 456 12.55 -18.25 -6.74
C SER A 456 11.61 -18.09 -7.93
N LEU A 457 11.33 -19.17 -8.64
CA LEU A 457 10.33 -19.16 -9.72
C LEU A 457 8.94 -18.77 -9.19
N ASP A 458 8.61 -19.11 -7.94
CA ASP A 458 7.34 -18.71 -7.33
C ASP A 458 7.22 -17.19 -7.21
N THR A 459 8.30 -16.50 -6.80
CA THR A 459 8.32 -15.04 -6.74
C THR A 459 8.11 -14.39 -8.12
N LEU A 460 8.59 -15.04 -9.18
CA LEU A 460 8.38 -14.61 -10.56
C LEU A 460 6.91 -14.81 -10.98
N PHE A 461 6.35 -16.00 -10.74
CA PHE A 461 4.97 -16.33 -11.11
C PHE A 461 3.93 -15.49 -10.37
N LEU A 462 4.23 -15.10 -9.12
CA LEU A 462 3.36 -14.22 -8.32
C LEU A 462 3.36 -12.77 -8.82
N THR A 463 4.41 -12.32 -9.53
CA THR A 463 4.56 -10.91 -9.92
C THR A 463 3.37 -10.40 -10.75
N LEU A 464 2.86 -11.20 -11.70
CA LEU A 464 1.75 -10.80 -12.58
C LEU A 464 0.39 -10.75 -11.85
N PRO A 465 -0.05 -11.82 -11.15
CA PRO A 465 -1.27 -11.76 -10.32
C PRO A 465 -1.23 -10.64 -9.28
N VAL A 466 -0.08 -10.42 -8.62
CA VAL A 466 0.14 -9.36 -7.61
C VAL A 466 0.30 -7.97 -8.23
N SER A 467 0.46 -7.85 -9.55
CA SER A 467 0.34 -6.55 -10.26
C SER A 467 -1.09 -6.23 -10.67
N LEU A 468 -1.88 -7.25 -10.98
CA LEU A 468 -3.21 -7.12 -11.61
C LEU A 468 -4.37 -7.45 -10.67
N GLY A 469 -4.07 -7.70 -9.39
CA GLY A 469 -5.01 -7.98 -8.29
C GLY A 469 -5.69 -9.35 -8.36
N SER A 470 -5.46 -10.14 -9.42
CA SER A 470 -6.04 -11.46 -9.58
C SER A 470 -5.35 -12.30 -10.67
N ALA A 471 -5.47 -13.62 -10.55
CA ALA A 471 -5.06 -14.55 -11.60
C ALA A 471 -5.82 -14.31 -12.93
N SER A 472 -7.11 -13.96 -12.86
CA SER A 472 -7.91 -13.64 -14.05
C SER A 472 -7.41 -12.37 -14.75
N GLY A 473 -7.04 -11.33 -13.99
CA GLY A 473 -6.40 -10.14 -14.52
C GLY A 473 -5.08 -10.47 -15.22
N ALA A 474 -4.24 -11.28 -14.57
CA ALA A 474 -3.00 -11.78 -15.15
C ALA A 474 -3.21 -12.56 -16.45
N PHE A 475 -4.23 -13.42 -16.51
CA PHE A 475 -4.58 -14.16 -17.72
C PHE A 475 -4.99 -13.24 -18.89
N ILE A 476 -5.87 -12.25 -18.65
CA ILE A 476 -6.26 -11.27 -19.68
C ILE A 476 -5.05 -10.48 -20.18
N PHE A 477 -4.19 -10.04 -19.26
CA PHE A 477 -2.96 -9.35 -19.60
C PHE A 477 -2.04 -10.20 -20.47
N LEU A 478 -1.83 -11.47 -20.10
CA LEU A 478 -1.01 -12.41 -20.86
C LEU A 478 -1.55 -12.65 -22.26
N LEU A 479 -2.87 -12.77 -22.43
CA LEU A 479 -3.49 -12.87 -23.76
C LEU A 479 -3.18 -11.65 -24.62
N LEU A 480 -3.37 -10.43 -24.09
CA LEU A 480 -3.04 -9.20 -24.81
C LEU A 480 -1.54 -9.09 -25.10
N PHE A 481 -0.69 -9.49 -24.15
CA PHE A 481 0.76 -9.48 -24.29
C PHE A 481 1.22 -10.42 -25.41
N LEU A 482 0.66 -11.63 -25.49
CA LEU A 482 0.96 -12.62 -26.54
C LEU A 482 0.47 -12.19 -27.93
N LEU A 483 -0.43 -11.20 -28.03
CA LEU A 483 -0.86 -10.61 -29.30
C LEU A 483 0.07 -9.48 -29.79
N ILE A 484 0.96 -8.95 -28.95
CA ILE A 484 1.89 -7.87 -29.32
C ILE A 484 2.73 -8.21 -30.56
N PRO A 485 3.27 -9.44 -30.74
CA PRO A 485 4.04 -9.78 -31.93
C PRO A 485 3.26 -9.68 -33.25
N LYS A 486 1.93 -9.86 -33.20
CA LYS A 486 1.04 -9.67 -34.36
C LYS A 486 0.69 -8.20 -34.60
N SER A 487 0.94 -7.33 -33.63
CA SER A 487 0.67 -5.90 -33.73
C SER A 487 1.78 -5.17 -34.51
N ARG A 488 1.39 -4.17 -35.31
CA ARG A 488 2.32 -3.23 -35.96
C ARG A 488 2.66 -2.02 -35.08
N ASN A 489 2.26 -2.03 -33.81
CA ASN A 489 2.43 -0.90 -32.90
C ASN A 489 3.83 -0.95 -32.24
N ALA A 490 4.72 -0.04 -32.62
CA ALA A 490 6.09 0.01 -32.12
C ALA A 490 6.15 0.30 -30.60
N PHE A 491 5.20 1.09 -30.08
CA PHE A 491 5.16 1.41 -28.66
C PHE A 491 4.76 0.20 -27.80
N LEU A 492 3.88 -0.69 -28.29
CA LEU A 492 3.61 -1.96 -27.61
C LEU A 492 4.85 -2.86 -27.53
N TRP A 493 5.70 -2.86 -28.56
CA TRP A 493 6.97 -3.58 -28.52
C TRP A 493 7.93 -2.99 -27.46
N VAL A 494 8.03 -1.66 -27.37
CA VAL A 494 8.78 -0.99 -26.28
C VAL A 494 8.27 -1.45 -24.93
N CYS A 495 6.95 -1.38 -24.69
CA CYS A 495 6.35 -1.82 -23.42
C CYS A 495 6.67 -3.28 -23.11
N ALA A 496 6.55 -4.18 -24.09
CA ALA A 496 6.83 -5.60 -23.91
C ALA A 496 8.30 -5.86 -23.51
N MET A 497 9.24 -5.22 -24.20
CA MET A 497 10.66 -5.37 -23.91
C MET A 497 11.02 -4.76 -22.56
N MET A 498 10.43 -3.62 -22.19
CA MET A 498 10.62 -3.04 -20.86
C MET A 498 10.11 -3.97 -19.76
N ILE A 499 8.92 -4.55 -19.90
CA ILE A 499 8.38 -5.51 -18.92
C ILE A 499 9.30 -6.71 -18.76
N ILE A 500 9.77 -7.30 -19.87
CA ILE A 500 10.67 -8.45 -19.84
C ILE A 500 11.98 -8.07 -19.16
N LEU A 501 12.66 -7.01 -19.61
CA LEU A 501 13.97 -6.62 -19.10
C LEU A 501 13.92 -6.18 -17.62
N CYS A 502 12.88 -5.44 -17.22
CA CYS A 502 12.73 -4.98 -15.84
C CYS A 502 12.39 -6.09 -14.85
N ILE A 503 11.94 -7.26 -15.32
CA ILE A 503 11.80 -8.47 -14.49
C ILE A 503 13.11 -9.27 -14.53
N THR A 504 13.62 -9.58 -15.73
CA THR A 504 14.73 -10.52 -15.90
C THR A 504 16.06 -9.96 -15.41
N LEU A 505 16.37 -8.68 -15.64
CA LEU A 505 17.64 -8.09 -15.20
C LEU A 505 17.82 -8.15 -13.67
N PRO A 506 16.91 -7.61 -12.83
CA PRO A 506 17.07 -7.70 -11.38
C PRO A 506 16.96 -9.13 -10.87
N PHE A 507 16.15 -10.00 -11.50
CA PHE A 507 16.07 -11.41 -11.15
C PHE A 507 17.42 -12.12 -11.34
N LEU A 508 18.08 -11.92 -12.50
CA LEU A 508 19.39 -12.52 -12.78
C LEU A 508 20.50 -11.92 -11.90
N LEU A 509 20.50 -10.60 -11.71
CA LEU A 509 21.46 -9.93 -10.82
C LEU A 509 21.32 -10.40 -9.36
N SER A 510 20.14 -10.87 -8.97
CA SER A 510 19.90 -11.35 -7.61
C SER A 510 20.60 -12.65 -7.26
N PHE A 511 21.08 -13.41 -8.25
CA PHE A 511 21.97 -14.56 -7.99
C PHE A 511 23.40 -14.13 -7.62
N ILE A 512 23.81 -12.90 -7.99
CA ILE A 512 25.10 -12.32 -7.57
C ILE A 512 24.93 -11.63 -6.21
N ARG A 513 23.89 -10.81 -6.07
CA ARG A 513 23.54 -10.12 -4.82
C ARG A 513 22.02 -10.00 -4.72
N PRO A 514 21.35 -10.62 -3.73
CA PRO A 514 19.90 -10.59 -3.62
C PRO A 514 19.34 -9.16 -3.59
N ILE A 515 18.58 -8.80 -4.63
CA ILE A 515 17.94 -7.48 -4.78
C ILE A 515 16.49 -7.57 -5.30
N TYR A 516 16.06 -8.74 -5.79
CA TYR A 516 14.75 -8.93 -6.40
C TYR A 516 13.70 -9.17 -5.33
N VAL A 517 12.87 -8.16 -5.12
CA VAL A 517 11.62 -8.27 -4.38
C VAL A 517 10.49 -8.00 -5.37
N PRO A 518 9.45 -8.86 -5.46
CA PRO A 518 8.33 -8.67 -6.37
C PRO A 518 7.72 -7.25 -6.26
N LYS A 519 7.58 -6.73 -5.03
CA LYS A 519 7.15 -5.34 -4.77
C LYS A 519 7.87 -4.32 -5.64
N TYR A 520 9.20 -4.35 -5.69
CA TYR A 520 10.01 -3.37 -6.42
C TYR A 520 9.88 -3.53 -7.93
N ALA A 521 9.85 -4.78 -8.41
CA ALA A 521 9.65 -5.08 -9.83
C ALA A 521 8.27 -4.59 -10.31
N ILE A 522 7.22 -4.81 -9.51
CA ILE A 522 5.85 -4.38 -9.82
C ILE A 522 5.79 -2.87 -10.09
N TYR A 523 6.33 -2.04 -9.19
CA TYR A 523 6.25 -0.58 -9.38
C TYR A 523 6.92 -0.08 -10.65
N ILE A 524 7.98 -0.75 -11.14
CA ILE A 524 8.65 -0.33 -12.37
C ILE A 524 8.02 -0.88 -13.65
N ILE A 525 7.38 -2.06 -13.61
CA ILE A 525 6.71 -2.63 -14.80
C ILE A 525 5.28 -2.13 -14.99
N TYR A 526 4.63 -1.72 -13.90
CA TYR A 526 3.19 -1.45 -13.88
C TYR A 526 2.73 -0.39 -14.90
N PRO A 527 3.44 0.75 -15.11
CA PRO A 527 3.05 1.72 -16.12
C PRO A 527 3.02 1.15 -17.55
N PHE A 528 3.96 0.26 -17.87
CA PHE A 528 3.99 -0.42 -19.17
C PHE A 528 2.86 -1.45 -19.29
N MET A 529 2.53 -2.15 -18.19
CA MET A 529 1.39 -3.06 -18.17
C MET A 529 0.09 -2.30 -18.45
N LEU A 530 -0.10 -1.13 -17.83
CA LEU A 530 -1.25 -0.27 -18.11
C LEU A 530 -1.27 0.24 -19.56
N CYS A 531 -0.11 0.52 -20.16
CA CYS A 531 -0.03 0.85 -21.59
C CYS A 531 -0.52 -0.31 -22.47
N VAL A 532 -0.05 -1.54 -22.19
CA VAL A 532 -0.46 -2.75 -22.93
C VAL A 532 -1.95 -3.00 -22.78
N LEU A 533 -2.52 -2.87 -21.59
CA LEU A 533 -3.97 -3.00 -21.37
C LEU A 533 -4.75 -1.93 -22.15
N SER A 534 -4.36 -0.66 -22.03
CA SER A 534 -5.08 0.46 -22.64
C SER A 534 -5.10 0.37 -24.17
N ILE A 535 -3.95 0.06 -24.78
CA ILE A 535 -3.83 -0.04 -26.24
C ILE A 535 -4.37 -1.38 -26.73
N GLY A 536 -4.04 -2.48 -26.05
CA GLY A 536 -4.40 -3.84 -26.44
C GLY A 536 -5.90 -4.07 -26.50
N ILE A 537 -6.66 -3.58 -25.51
CA ILE A 537 -8.12 -3.67 -25.51
C ILE A 537 -8.71 -2.92 -26.71
N VAL A 538 -8.20 -1.72 -27.01
CA VAL A 538 -8.70 -0.89 -28.10
C VAL A 538 -8.42 -1.52 -29.46
N LEU A 539 -7.20 -2.02 -29.67
CA LEU A 539 -6.83 -2.69 -30.92
C LEU A 539 -7.61 -4.00 -31.11
N LEU A 540 -7.79 -4.79 -30.05
CA LEU A 540 -8.58 -6.03 -30.09
C LEU A 540 -10.06 -5.76 -30.37
N ALA A 541 -10.62 -4.73 -29.72
CA ALA A 541 -11.99 -4.30 -29.94
C ALA A 541 -12.21 -3.94 -31.41
N GLN A 542 -11.29 -3.15 -31.99
CA GLN A 542 -11.35 -2.74 -33.40
C GLN A 542 -11.18 -3.91 -34.37
N SER A 543 -10.41 -4.94 -34.03
CA SER A 543 -10.21 -6.09 -34.92
C SER A 543 -11.41 -7.04 -34.97
N ILE A 544 -12.23 -7.08 -33.91
CA ILE A 544 -13.35 -8.03 -33.78
C ILE A 544 -14.70 -7.35 -34.05
N MET A 545 -14.85 -6.09 -33.67
CA MET A 545 -16.14 -5.41 -33.68
C MET A 545 -16.34 -4.56 -34.94
N PRO A 546 -17.41 -4.80 -35.72
CA PRO A 546 -17.61 -4.15 -37.01
C PRO A 546 -18.12 -2.70 -36.93
N THR A 547 -18.56 -2.23 -35.76
CA THR A 547 -19.09 -0.87 -35.58
C THR A 547 -18.48 -0.15 -34.39
N ARG A 548 -18.38 1.19 -34.46
CA ARG A 548 -17.90 2.04 -33.34
C ARG A 548 -18.63 1.80 -32.03
N ALA A 549 -19.94 1.58 -32.08
CA ALA A 549 -20.74 1.26 -30.90
C ALA A 549 -20.28 -0.03 -30.22
N GLN A 550 -20.00 -1.08 -31.00
CA GLN A 550 -19.57 -2.38 -30.49
C GLN A 550 -18.13 -2.36 -30.00
N VAL A 551 -17.23 -1.65 -30.70
CA VAL A 551 -15.84 -1.43 -30.25
C VAL A 551 -15.86 -0.77 -28.87
N MET A 552 -16.66 0.29 -28.70
CA MET A 552 -16.76 0.98 -27.42
C MET A 552 -17.41 0.12 -26.33
N GLY A 553 -18.48 -0.62 -26.66
CA GLY A 553 -19.10 -1.56 -25.73
C GLY A 553 -18.14 -2.65 -25.24
N PHE A 554 -17.27 -3.15 -26.13
CA PHE A 554 -16.21 -4.10 -25.76
C PHE A 554 -15.19 -3.46 -24.84
N ILE A 555 -14.67 -2.27 -25.16
CA ILE A 555 -13.73 -1.54 -24.30
C ILE A 555 -14.35 -1.31 -22.92
N THR A 556 -15.61 -0.90 -22.89
CA THR A 556 -16.38 -0.68 -21.66
C THR A 556 -16.38 -1.95 -20.80
N LEU A 557 -16.75 -3.08 -21.40
CA LEU A 557 -16.81 -4.37 -20.72
C LEU A 557 -15.43 -4.85 -20.24
N SER A 558 -14.42 -4.83 -21.11
CA SER A 558 -13.07 -5.28 -20.79
C SER A 558 -12.42 -4.45 -19.69
N ALA A 559 -12.56 -3.13 -19.76
CA ALA A 559 -12.08 -2.24 -18.71
C ALA A 559 -12.86 -2.42 -17.42
N SER A 560 -14.17 -2.72 -17.46
CA SER A 560 -14.95 -3.04 -16.26
C SER A 560 -14.49 -4.35 -15.61
N MET A 561 -14.17 -5.37 -16.41
CA MET A 561 -13.61 -6.64 -15.90
C MET A 561 -12.21 -6.46 -15.32
N ILE A 562 -11.36 -5.68 -15.99
CA ILE A 562 -10.02 -5.34 -15.51
C ILE A 562 -10.11 -4.49 -14.24
N LEU A 563 -11.06 -3.59 -14.15
CA LEU A 563 -11.29 -2.77 -12.96
C LEU A 563 -11.71 -3.63 -11.77
N ILE A 564 -12.57 -4.65 -11.96
CA ILE A 564 -12.87 -5.64 -10.91
C ILE A 564 -11.61 -6.37 -10.46
N ALA A 565 -10.71 -6.71 -11.38
CA ALA A 565 -9.42 -7.31 -11.05
C ALA A 565 -8.49 -6.33 -10.31
N LEU A 566 -8.37 -5.09 -10.79
CA LEU A 566 -7.56 -4.00 -10.23
C LEU A 566 -8.09 -3.43 -8.91
N THR A 567 -9.30 -3.80 -8.50
CA THR A 567 -9.91 -3.39 -7.22
C THR A 567 -10.11 -4.59 -6.29
N ASN A 568 -9.64 -5.78 -6.69
CA ASN A 568 -9.73 -6.97 -5.88
C ASN A 568 -8.65 -6.95 -4.77
N HIS A 569 -9.07 -6.63 -3.55
CA HIS A 569 -8.24 -6.48 -2.36
C HIS A 569 -7.79 -7.81 -1.72
N THR A 570 -7.99 -8.96 -2.37
CA THR A 570 -7.53 -10.25 -1.83
C THR A 570 -6.01 -10.32 -1.69
N ILE A 571 -5.30 -9.38 -2.33
CA ILE A 571 -3.88 -9.15 -2.15
C ILE A 571 -3.79 -7.85 -1.35
N GLN A 572 -3.36 -7.97 -0.10
CA GLN A 572 -3.26 -6.85 0.84
C GLN A 572 -2.45 -5.69 0.22
N PRO A 573 -2.75 -4.42 0.56
CA PRO A 573 -1.88 -3.32 0.18
C PRO A 573 -0.45 -3.68 0.58
N ILE A 574 0.49 -3.46 -0.34
CA ILE A 574 1.86 -3.94 -0.20
C ILE A 574 2.56 -3.10 0.88
N GLY A 575 2.32 -3.42 2.15
CA GLY A 575 2.74 -2.64 3.32
C GLY A 575 1.53 -2.32 4.21
N ILE A 576 1.07 -3.31 4.99
CA ILE A 576 0.25 -3.00 6.16
C ILE A 576 1.18 -2.35 7.18
N GLY A 577 0.80 -1.18 7.66
CA GLY A 577 1.42 -0.57 8.82
C GLY A 577 1.45 -1.53 10.01
N ASP A 578 2.60 -1.63 10.66
CA ASP A 578 2.74 -2.31 11.95
C ASP A 578 1.72 -1.77 12.98
N ASN A 579 1.58 -2.39 14.15
CA ASN A 579 0.66 -1.88 15.18
C ASN A 579 1.26 -0.72 15.99
N SER A 580 2.26 -0.01 15.46
CA SER A 580 3.01 1.03 16.19
C SER A 580 2.11 2.12 16.77
N ARG A 581 1.08 2.57 16.04
CA ARG A 581 0.15 3.59 16.56
C ARG A 581 -0.56 3.09 17.83
N ALA A 582 -1.08 1.87 17.80
CA ALA A 582 -1.75 1.23 18.94
C ALA A 582 -0.77 0.98 20.10
N LYS A 583 0.44 0.50 19.82
CA LYS A 583 1.52 0.30 20.82
C LYS A 583 1.88 1.60 21.52
N PHE A 584 2.13 2.66 20.75
CA PHE A 584 2.53 3.96 21.30
C PHE A 584 1.39 4.60 22.08
N GLN A 585 0.14 4.43 21.63
CA GLN A 585 -1.04 4.89 22.36
C GLN A 585 -1.21 4.16 23.69
N PHE A 586 -1.03 2.83 23.71
CA PHE A 586 -1.04 2.04 24.94
C PHE A 586 -0.04 2.59 25.96
N ILE A 587 1.24 2.66 25.58
CA ILE A 587 2.32 3.10 26.46
C ILE A 587 2.06 4.53 26.94
N THR A 588 1.55 5.40 26.06
CA THR A 588 1.22 6.79 26.40
C THR A 588 0.09 6.89 27.42
N GLN A 589 -0.91 6.00 27.36
CA GLN A 589 -2.02 5.98 28.32
C GLN A 589 -1.58 5.35 29.65
N ASP A 590 -0.95 4.17 29.59
CA ASP A 590 -0.53 3.40 30.77
C ASP A 590 0.51 4.17 31.60
N SER A 591 1.51 4.78 30.96
CA SER A 591 2.57 5.53 31.67
C SER A 591 2.07 6.73 32.47
N ARG A 592 0.86 7.25 32.22
CA ARG A 592 0.27 8.36 33.00
C ARG A 592 -0.06 7.96 34.44
N ASN A 593 -0.26 6.68 34.68
CA ASN A 593 -0.56 6.15 36.01
C ASN A 593 0.71 5.79 36.80
N GLU A 594 1.88 5.92 36.17
CA GLU A 594 3.16 5.50 36.73
C GLU A 594 3.99 6.72 37.17
N ASN A 595 4.61 6.63 38.35
CA ASN A 595 5.46 7.71 38.87
C ASN A 595 6.83 7.75 38.17
N ASN A 596 7.46 6.58 38.01
CA ASN A 596 8.76 6.41 37.35
C ASN A 596 8.61 5.37 36.24
N ALA A 597 8.44 5.82 35.00
CA ALA A 597 8.32 4.94 33.85
C ALA A 597 9.35 5.27 32.77
N TYR A 598 9.83 4.25 32.06
CA TYR A 598 10.87 4.35 31.06
C TYR A 598 10.47 3.62 29.78
N ILE A 599 10.53 4.29 28.64
CA ILE A 599 10.44 3.65 27.32
C ILE A 599 11.86 3.33 26.88
N VAL A 600 12.19 2.04 26.86
CA VAL A 600 13.52 1.57 26.56
C VAL A 600 13.69 1.44 25.04
N ASP A 601 14.70 2.12 24.51
CA ASP A 601 15.08 2.08 23.10
C ASP A 601 16.48 1.47 22.97
N THR A 602 16.52 0.16 22.74
CA THR A 602 17.75 -0.61 22.53
C THR A 602 18.27 -0.54 21.09
N ASN A 603 17.44 -0.06 20.15
CA ASN A 603 17.79 0.03 18.75
C ASN A 603 18.53 1.33 18.42
N MET A 604 19.85 1.25 18.31
CA MET A 604 20.69 2.40 18.01
C MET A 604 20.67 2.81 16.52
N ILE A 605 20.12 1.98 15.63
CA ILE A 605 20.09 2.21 14.18
C ILE A 605 18.83 2.97 13.76
N MET A 606 17.68 2.64 14.36
CA MET A 606 16.39 3.26 14.06
C MET A 606 16.29 4.72 14.55
N ALA A 607 15.22 5.40 14.14
CA ALA A 607 14.87 6.71 14.69
C ALA A 607 14.73 6.59 16.20
N LYS A 608 15.25 7.58 16.95
CA LYS A 608 14.98 7.71 18.38
C LYS A 608 13.50 7.46 18.62
N LYS A 609 13.16 6.55 19.53
CA LYS A 609 11.77 6.15 19.79
C LYS A 609 10.85 7.36 20.01
N GLN A 610 11.37 8.41 20.68
CA GLN A 610 10.70 9.70 20.84
C GLN A 610 10.15 10.28 19.52
N ARG A 611 10.94 10.32 18.45
CA ARG A 611 10.50 10.86 17.14
C ARG A 611 9.38 10.01 16.52
N GLN A 612 9.40 8.70 16.78
CA GLN A 612 8.34 7.80 16.33
C GLN A 612 7.03 8.04 17.08
N TYR A 613 7.06 8.56 18.31
CA TYR A 613 5.86 8.98 19.03
C TYR A 613 5.38 10.36 18.55
N GLU A 614 6.32 11.30 18.36
CA GLU A 614 6.05 12.66 17.87
C GLU A 614 5.25 12.68 16.57
N ILE A 615 5.56 11.81 15.59
CA ILE A 615 4.87 11.75 14.29
C ILE A 615 3.38 11.37 14.41
N TYR A 616 2.98 10.71 15.50
CA TYR A 616 1.57 10.42 15.82
C TYR A 616 0.97 11.41 16.82
N GLY A 617 1.75 12.37 17.31
CA GLY A 617 1.30 13.33 18.33
C GLY A 617 1.19 12.74 19.73
N PHE A 618 1.87 11.62 20.02
CA PHE A 618 1.85 11.01 21.35
C PHE A 618 2.93 11.60 22.26
N THR A 619 2.55 11.86 23.51
CA THR A 619 3.41 12.42 24.57
C THR A 619 3.26 11.57 25.83
N PRO A 620 4.01 10.47 25.95
CA PRO A 620 3.97 9.59 27.13
C PRO A 620 4.56 10.31 28.34
N ASN A 621 4.09 9.94 29.55
CA ASN A 621 4.69 10.43 30.80
C ASN A 621 6.02 9.71 31.10
N ALA A 622 6.21 8.51 30.52
CA ALA A 622 7.44 7.75 30.60
C ALA A 622 8.62 8.45 29.90
N GLN A 623 9.79 8.36 30.52
CA GLN A 623 11.05 8.90 30.01
C GLN A 623 11.65 8.00 28.92
N PHE A 624 12.14 8.57 27.83
CA PHE A 624 12.83 7.80 26.80
C PHE A 624 14.26 7.46 27.25
N LEU A 625 14.56 6.18 27.40
CA LEU A 625 15.88 5.66 27.75
C LEU A 625 16.49 4.94 26.54
N ARG A 626 17.34 5.65 25.79
CA ARG A 626 18.10 5.07 24.69
C ARG A 626 19.42 4.50 25.17
N ILE A 627 19.60 3.18 25.09
CA ILE A 627 20.73 2.48 25.71
C ILE A 627 21.04 1.17 24.98
N GLU A 628 22.32 0.84 24.80
CA GLU A 628 22.71 -0.45 24.21
C GLU A 628 22.29 -1.63 25.12
N THR A 629 21.87 -2.74 24.51
CA THR A 629 21.38 -3.94 25.20
C THR A 629 22.31 -4.39 26.34
N LYS A 630 23.62 -4.44 26.11
CA LYS A 630 24.60 -4.85 27.14
C LYS A 630 24.64 -3.87 28.32
N SER A 631 24.67 -2.57 28.04
CA SER A 631 24.65 -1.53 29.07
C SER A 631 23.33 -1.50 29.85
N LEU A 632 22.21 -1.86 29.20
CA LEU A 632 20.94 -2.01 29.89
C LEU A 632 21.01 -3.15 30.91
N LEU A 633 21.48 -4.34 30.50
CA LEU A 633 21.62 -5.52 31.37
C LEU A 633 22.46 -5.21 32.62
N GLU A 634 23.53 -4.43 32.47
CA GLU A 634 24.38 -3.99 33.60
C GLU A 634 23.68 -3.00 34.54
N ARG A 635 22.71 -2.22 34.04
CA ARG A 635 21.96 -1.21 34.79
C ARG A 635 20.63 -1.69 35.36
N LEU A 636 20.18 -2.90 35.04
CA LEU A 636 18.89 -3.42 35.52
C LEU A 636 18.77 -3.42 37.05
N SER A 637 19.88 -3.60 37.78
CA SER A 637 19.89 -3.57 39.25
C SER A 637 19.74 -2.17 39.85
N ALA A 638 19.79 -1.10 39.04
CA ALA A 638 19.62 0.28 39.50
C ALA A 638 18.16 0.73 39.55
N PHE A 639 17.24 0.00 38.90
CA PHE A 639 15.81 0.26 38.98
C PHE A 639 15.28 -0.10 40.37
N LYS A 640 14.41 0.75 40.90
CA LYS A 640 13.84 0.62 42.24
C LYS A 640 12.47 -0.02 42.17
N GLN A 641 12.00 -0.50 43.31
CA GLN A 641 10.64 -1.00 43.46
C GLN A 641 9.62 0.07 43.01
N GLY A 642 8.71 -0.31 42.11
CA GLY A 642 7.71 0.57 41.51
C GLY A 642 8.16 1.28 40.22
N ASP A 643 9.42 1.11 39.78
CA ASP A 643 9.85 1.60 38.47
C ASP A 643 9.27 0.69 37.36
N VAL A 644 8.84 1.30 36.26
CA VAL A 644 8.23 0.62 35.12
C VAL A 644 9.08 0.79 33.86
N LEU A 645 9.34 -0.29 33.14
CA LEU A 645 10.02 -0.26 31.84
C LEU A 645 9.10 -0.81 30.75
N TYR A 646 9.00 -0.09 29.65
CA TYR A 646 8.35 -0.55 28.42
C TYR A 646 9.43 -0.94 27.41
N LEU A 647 9.42 -2.20 27.01
CA LEU A 647 10.20 -2.73 25.90
C LEU A 647 9.25 -2.92 24.72
N ASP A 648 9.49 -2.17 23.64
CA ASP A 648 8.72 -2.18 22.40
C ASP A 648 9.74 -2.22 21.26
N ASP A 649 10.46 -3.33 21.11
CA ASP A 649 11.49 -3.47 20.10
C ASP A 649 11.07 -4.39 18.95
N TYR A 650 11.57 -4.06 17.76
CA TYR A 650 11.21 -4.71 16.50
C TYR A 650 12.06 -5.96 16.22
N TYR A 651 13.20 -6.12 16.92
CA TYR A 651 14.23 -7.10 16.58
C TYR A 651 14.84 -7.73 17.84
N THR A 652 14.40 -8.97 18.10
CA THR A 652 14.98 -10.07 18.91
C THR A 652 16.28 -9.83 19.69
N HIS A 653 16.19 -9.27 20.91
CA HIS A 653 17.14 -9.49 22.03
C HIS A 653 16.46 -9.44 23.41
N GLU A 654 15.13 -9.48 23.45
CA GLU A 654 14.36 -9.18 24.66
C GLU A 654 14.42 -10.31 25.70
N GLN A 655 14.61 -11.56 25.27
CA GLN A 655 14.49 -12.71 26.18
C GLN A 655 15.54 -12.69 27.30
N ASP A 656 16.77 -12.25 27.01
CA ASP A 656 17.82 -12.14 28.02
C ASP A 656 17.54 -11.02 29.01
N ILE A 657 17.08 -9.85 28.52
CA ILE A 657 16.66 -8.72 29.36
C ILE A 657 15.53 -9.15 30.28
N LEU A 658 14.47 -9.75 29.73
CA LEU A 658 13.29 -10.18 30.48
C LEU A 658 13.65 -11.24 31.53
N ASN A 659 14.52 -12.19 31.19
CA ASN A 659 14.99 -13.21 32.13
C ASN A 659 15.79 -12.60 33.29
N GLN A 660 16.63 -11.60 33.01
CA GLN A 660 17.38 -10.91 34.06
C GLN A 660 16.47 -10.03 34.93
N CYS A 661 15.49 -9.33 34.35
CA CYS A 661 14.48 -8.59 35.11
C CYS A 661 13.71 -9.51 36.07
N ARG A 662 13.27 -10.70 35.60
CA ARG A 662 12.61 -11.70 36.47
C ARG A 662 13.49 -12.16 37.63
N LYS A 663 14.80 -12.37 37.38
CA LYS A 663 15.77 -12.72 38.44
C LYS A 663 15.92 -11.62 39.50
N LEU A 664 15.71 -10.37 39.11
CA LEU A 664 15.72 -9.22 40.02
C LEU A 664 14.37 -9.01 40.73
N GLY A 665 13.40 -9.89 40.53
CA GLY A 665 12.08 -9.82 41.17
C GLY A 665 11.03 -9.04 40.37
N ALA A 666 11.38 -8.51 39.20
CA ALA A 666 10.46 -7.73 38.40
C ALA A 666 9.35 -8.60 37.79
N ARG A 667 8.12 -8.06 37.80
CA ARG A 667 6.95 -8.63 37.13
C ARG A 667 6.94 -8.22 35.66
N VAL A 668 6.78 -9.20 34.77
CA VAL A 668 6.79 -8.98 33.32
C VAL A 668 5.39 -9.25 32.75
N TYR A 669 4.78 -8.22 32.18
CA TYR A 669 3.52 -8.29 31.46
C TYR A 669 3.78 -8.28 29.95
N VAL A 670 3.28 -9.31 29.26
CA VAL A 670 3.42 -9.50 27.81
C VAL A 670 2.13 -8.99 27.16
N ILE A 671 2.17 -7.83 26.51
CA ILE A 671 0.98 -7.20 25.92
C ILE A 671 1.01 -7.39 24.39
N PRO A 672 0.11 -8.21 23.82
CA PRO A 672 0.10 -8.50 22.38
C PRO A 672 -0.59 -7.39 21.56
N PHE A 673 -0.02 -7.11 20.39
CA PHE A 673 -0.57 -6.22 19.36
C PHE A 673 -0.53 -6.94 18.01
N GLY A 674 -1.66 -7.20 17.36
CA GLY A 674 -1.67 -8.01 16.12
C GLY A 674 -3.03 -8.33 15.52
N ILE A 675 -3.07 -8.48 14.19
CA ILE A 675 -4.16 -9.05 13.39
C ILE A 675 -3.59 -10.25 12.63
N LEU A 676 -4.31 -11.38 12.57
CA LEU A 676 -3.96 -12.51 11.71
C LEU A 676 -4.19 -12.15 10.24
N ALA A 677 -3.16 -12.28 9.40
CA ALA A 677 -3.35 -12.43 7.96
C ALA A 677 -3.80 -13.88 7.66
N HIS A 678 -4.66 -14.04 6.65
CA HIS A 678 -5.48 -15.25 6.45
C HIS A 678 -4.71 -16.51 6.04
N ASP A 679 -3.48 -16.40 5.55
CA ASP A 679 -2.96 -17.45 4.66
C ASP A 679 -1.69 -18.19 5.10
N ASN A 680 -1.04 -17.90 6.23
CA ASN A 680 0.00 -18.78 6.78
C ASN A 680 0.14 -18.63 8.31
N MET A 681 0.11 -19.76 9.02
CA MET A 681 0.09 -19.87 10.48
C MET A 681 1.46 -19.62 11.17
N GLU A 682 2.32 -18.81 10.58
CA GLU A 682 3.65 -18.49 11.13
C GLU A 682 4.02 -17.02 10.88
N GLU A 683 3.37 -16.06 11.55
CA GLU A 683 3.91 -14.68 11.63
C GLU A 683 3.82 -14.09 13.05
N ASN A 684 4.87 -13.33 13.38
CA ASN A 684 5.19 -12.76 14.69
C ASN A 684 4.07 -11.87 15.23
N GLN A 685 3.50 -12.21 16.39
CA GLN A 685 2.74 -11.23 17.17
C GLN A 685 3.70 -10.13 17.61
N GLU A 686 3.41 -8.86 17.29
CA GLU A 686 4.13 -7.76 17.94
C GLU A 686 3.73 -7.74 19.41
N VAL A 687 4.70 -7.51 20.28
CA VAL A 687 4.49 -7.52 21.72
C VAL A 687 5.13 -6.27 22.31
N VAL A 688 4.48 -5.68 23.31
CA VAL A 688 5.11 -4.76 24.25
C VAL A 688 5.29 -5.49 25.56
N TYR A 689 6.48 -5.43 26.15
CA TYR A 689 6.71 -5.91 27.51
C TYR A 689 6.68 -4.73 28.47
N LYS A 690 5.73 -4.76 29.41
CA LYS A 690 5.73 -3.87 30.58
C LYS A 690 6.41 -4.62 31.73
N VAL A 691 7.52 -4.11 32.22
CA VAL A 691 8.30 -4.68 33.31
C VAL A 691 8.15 -3.78 34.53
N VAL A 692 7.66 -4.32 35.64
CA VAL A 692 7.42 -3.59 36.89
C VAL A 692 8.36 -4.15 37.97
N PHE A 693 9.30 -3.33 38.44
CA PHE A 693 10.32 -3.72 39.43
C PHE A 693 9.79 -3.79 40.87
#